data_AF-A0A9N9H824-F1
#
_entry.id   AF-A0A9N9H824-F1
#
_cell.length_a   1.000
_cell.length_b   1.000
_cell.length_c   1.000
_cell.angle_alpha   90.00
_cell.angle_beta   90.00
_cell.angle_gamma   90.00
#
_symmetry.space_group_name_H-M   'P 1'
#
loop_
_entity.id
_entity.type
_entity.pdbx_description
1 polymer ?
#
loop_
_entity_poly.entity_id
_entity_poly.type
_entity_poly.pdbx_seq_one_letter_code
_entity_poly.pdbx_strand_id
1 'polypeptide(L)'
;MANKSSEYDPLMLEPRTDGSYIYEQFMNVDNAEDVKVYTIGPSYAHAETRKSPVVDGLVRRNNDGKEVRYITTLTPEEKEIASDITLAFGQTVCGFDLLRVDGHSYVIDVNGWSFVKGNDEYYSNCTRILRTMFLNAVRKRKVSIDAIPNELRFENSWRLKSFVSVFRHADRTPKQKMKFNFRSDPFIKLLESSTEEVILRKESELKKVSSAVDKAIKLQCEDLIKLNQLKTVLHMKSDLPGTKVQIKPSYDKVNGTFVKLQLIVKWGGEFTHSARYQSRDLGENLRKDLLILNRDVFNDVKMYTSSERRVIATAEIFARSFLDINDIPEEIIETRKEMLDDSNAAKEQMDIVKSHLYSIFEPGETSKSDFMWPSDKPEPHIVIQEVIDIMKNLRQIMQANFETMDHETIQLRWCCSENPSLFKERWEKLFKDFCDVDRQKFDLSKISELYDSIKYDALHNRQFLETIFTDRSGSDRPMIKELYQHAKNLFDFVAPQEYGINNKEKLQIGLLTSNLLLQGIIKNLEESKSSPTPSTRLYFTKESHVHTLLNVVFLSGLPTRISMHDIPELDYLTQITFELYERHRGTTGDKEYSLRVAFSPGVHNSNIMDLHLDARHCLNVAPRMNLTDHLPLDEALSYYKSKVDDPQSAGAEENVSVKGLSPPILDISHMSKSF
;
A
#
# COMPACT_ATOMS: atom_id res chain seq x y z
N MET A 1 -8.60 28.44 22.52
CA MET A 1 -9.06 29.81 22.23
C MET A 1 -9.00 29.99 20.72
N ALA A 2 -10.13 30.16 20.06
CA ALA A 2 -10.17 30.39 18.61
C ALA A 2 -9.57 31.76 18.28
N ASN A 3 -8.88 31.85 17.13
CA ASN A 3 -8.25 33.06 16.63
C ASN A 3 -9.34 34.12 16.37
N LYS A 4 -9.40 35.18 17.19
CA LYS A 4 -10.46 36.21 17.21
C LYS A 4 -10.14 37.48 16.39
N SER A 5 -9.15 37.44 15.52
CA SER A 5 -8.57 38.63 14.87
C SER A 5 -9.45 39.32 13.81
N SER A 6 -10.69 38.85 13.59
CA SER A 6 -11.60 39.39 12.57
C SER A 6 -13.05 39.62 13.05
N GLU A 7 -13.32 39.56 14.36
CA GLU A 7 -14.66 39.84 14.89
C GLU A 7 -14.94 41.35 14.80
N TYR A 8 -15.94 41.74 14.02
CA TYR A 8 -16.33 43.13 13.85
C TYR A 8 -16.75 43.73 15.20
N ASP A 9 -16.06 44.78 15.64
CA ASP A 9 -16.40 45.53 16.84
C ASP A 9 -17.19 46.80 16.46
N PRO A 10 -18.53 46.81 16.62
CA PRO A 10 -19.34 47.97 16.29
C PRO A 10 -19.10 49.18 17.20
N LEU A 11 -18.37 49.02 18.31
CA LEU A 11 -18.08 50.07 19.28
C LEU A 11 -16.73 50.75 19.05
N MET A 12 -15.85 50.18 18.20
CA MET A 12 -14.56 50.78 17.84
C MET A 12 -14.74 51.83 16.73
N LEU A 13 -15.35 52.96 17.09
CA LEU A 13 -15.69 54.05 16.17
C LEU A 13 -14.59 55.10 16.02
N GLU A 14 -13.65 55.17 16.97
CA GLU A 14 -12.57 56.16 16.96
C GLU A 14 -11.20 55.51 16.77
N PRO A 15 -10.30 56.13 15.98
CA PRO A 15 -8.94 55.66 15.83
C PRO A 15 -8.21 55.77 17.18
N ARG A 16 -7.40 54.75 17.49
CA ARG A 16 -6.47 54.75 18.61
C ARG A 16 -5.47 55.89 18.45
N THR A 17 -5.26 56.65 19.53
CA THR A 17 -4.36 57.81 19.58
C THR A 17 -3.22 57.64 20.57
N ASP A 18 -3.11 56.50 21.24
CA ASP A 18 -2.14 56.18 22.30
C ASP A 18 -0.78 55.67 21.75
N GLY A 19 -0.63 55.61 20.43
CA GLY A 19 0.58 55.15 19.78
C GLY A 19 0.60 55.48 18.29
N SER A 20 1.63 54.97 17.60
CA SER A 20 1.74 55.11 16.15
C SER A 20 0.98 53.99 15.46
N TYR A 21 -0.14 54.35 14.83
CA TYR A 21 -0.95 53.42 14.05
C TYR A 21 -1.04 53.90 12.60
N ILE A 22 -1.06 52.93 11.67
CA ILE A 22 -1.39 53.17 10.27
C ILE A 22 -2.84 52.73 10.08
N TYR A 23 -3.68 53.63 9.57
CA TYR A 23 -5.08 53.37 9.25
C TYR A 23 -5.23 53.30 7.74
N GLU A 24 -5.62 52.15 7.24
CA GLU A 24 -5.91 51.92 5.83
C GLU A 24 -7.39 51.57 5.67
N GLN A 25 -8.00 52.08 4.61
CA GLN A 25 -9.36 51.70 4.26
C GLN A 25 -9.37 50.23 3.84
N PHE A 26 -10.32 49.44 4.37
CA PHE A 26 -10.52 48.07 3.90
C PHE A 26 -10.82 48.07 2.40
N MET A 27 -10.06 47.26 1.67
CA MET A 27 -10.24 47.07 0.24
C MET A 27 -11.44 46.15 -0.01
N ASN A 28 -12.34 46.53 -0.92
CA ASN A 28 -13.36 45.61 -1.39
C ASN A 28 -12.70 44.58 -2.32
N VAL A 29 -12.87 43.30 -2.01
CA VAL A 29 -12.23 42.19 -2.73
C VAL A 29 -13.24 41.31 -3.48
N ASP A 30 -14.45 41.82 -3.70
CA ASP A 30 -15.43 41.18 -4.55
C ASP A 30 -14.86 40.97 -5.97
N ASN A 31 -14.80 39.71 -6.41
CA ASN A 31 -14.19 39.28 -7.68
C ASN A 31 -12.69 39.56 -7.83
N ALA A 32 -11.95 39.78 -6.73
CA ALA A 32 -10.50 39.87 -6.78
C ALA A 32 -9.85 38.52 -7.12
N GLU A 33 -8.71 38.54 -7.82
CA GLU A 33 -7.90 37.34 -8.05
C GLU A 33 -6.78 37.26 -7.02
N ASP A 34 -6.73 36.15 -6.29
CA ASP A 34 -5.63 35.81 -5.39
C ASP A 34 -4.58 35.00 -6.17
N VAL A 35 -3.40 35.59 -6.31
CA VAL A 35 -2.27 35.08 -7.09
C VAL A 35 -1.10 34.76 -6.17
N LYS A 36 -0.61 33.53 -6.22
CA LYS A 36 0.63 33.13 -5.58
C LYS A 36 1.76 33.18 -6.60
N VAL A 37 2.79 33.95 -6.31
CA VAL A 37 3.97 34.13 -7.17
C VAL A 37 5.18 33.47 -6.53
N TYR A 38 6.01 32.83 -7.35
CA TYR A 38 7.21 32.11 -6.95
C TYR A 38 8.38 32.54 -7.82
N THR A 39 9.43 33.09 -7.23
CA THR A 39 10.60 33.58 -7.95
C THR A 39 11.80 32.65 -7.81
N ILE A 40 12.63 32.61 -8.86
CA ILE A 40 13.93 31.95 -8.87
C ILE A 40 14.95 32.93 -9.45
N GLY A 41 15.45 33.80 -8.58
CA GLY A 41 16.22 34.97 -8.95
C GLY A 41 15.35 36.04 -9.61
N PRO A 42 15.96 37.17 -9.99
CA PRO A 42 15.22 38.34 -10.48
C PRO A 42 14.61 38.14 -11.88
N SER A 43 14.99 37.08 -12.60
CA SER A 43 14.64 36.90 -14.01
C SER A 43 13.61 35.81 -14.27
N TYR A 44 13.17 35.09 -13.23
CA TYR A 44 12.19 34.01 -13.36
C TYR A 44 11.15 34.11 -12.26
N ALA A 45 9.89 34.11 -12.68
CA ALA A 45 8.74 34.05 -11.79
C ALA A 45 7.67 33.13 -12.39
N HIS A 46 7.05 32.32 -11.54
CA HIS A 46 5.90 31.47 -11.85
C HIS A 46 4.72 31.92 -11.00
N ALA A 47 3.51 31.94 -11.56
CA ALA A 47 2.33 32.41 -10.85
C ALA A 47 1.14 31.46 -10.99
N GLU A 48 0.41 31.29 -9.91
CA GLU A 48 -0.79 30.46 -9.85
C GLU A 48 -1.93 31.21 -9.15
N THR A 49 -3.11 31.22 -9.76
CA THR A 49 -4.34 31.70 -9.15
C THR A 49 -5.01 30.62 -8.31
N ARG A 50 -5.74 31.05 -7.29
CA ARG A 50 -6.67 30.20 -6.52
C ARG A 50 -8.05 30.85 -6.44
N LYS A 51 -9.09 30.03 -6.26
CA LYS A 51 -10.44 30.53 -5.99
C LYS A 51 -10.46 31.10 -4.58
N SER A 52 -10.86 32.38 -4.44
CA SER A 52 -11.05 33.00 -3.13
C SER A 52 -12.10 32.24 -2.31
N PRO A 53 -11.80 31.83 -1.06
CA PRO A 53 -12.74 31.09 -0.20
C PRO A 53 -13.91 31.96 0.31
N VAL A 54 -13.87 33.27 0.07
CA VAL A 54 -14.85 34.26 0.55
C VAL A 54 -16.26 34.04 -0.03
N VAL A 55 -16.38 33.31 -1.15
CA VAL A 55 -17.65 33.15 -1.89
C VAL A 55 -18.52 32.01 -1.34
N ASP A 56 -17.95 30.89 -0.89
CA ASP A 56 -18.69 29.68 -0.49
C ASP A 56 -18.08 28.90 0.71
N GLY A 57 -16.93 29.33 1.24
CA GLY A 57 -16.21 28.63 2.31
C GLY A 57 -15.61 27.28 1.90
N LEU A 58 -15.67 26.89 0.62
CA LEU A 58 -15.28 25.58 0.11
C LEU A 58 -13.94 25.64 -0.64
N VAL A 59 -12.89 25.10 -0.03
CA VAL A 59 -11.58 24.91 -0.68
C VAL A 59 -11.64 23.66 -1.56
N ARG A 60 -11.60 23.85 -2.89
CA ARG A 60 -11.49 22.72 -3.83
C ARG A 60 -10.13 22.06 -3.69
N ARG A 61 -10.11 20.75 -3.47
CA ARG A 61 -8.88 19.95 -3.37
C ARG A 61 -8.76 18.99 -4.55
N ASN A 62 -7.53 18.75 -4.98
CA ASN A 62 -7.18 17.72 -5.95
C ASN A 62 -7.08 16.35 -5.26
N ASN A 63 -6.71 15.33 -6.04
CA ASN A 63 -6.65 13.94 -5.57
C ASN A 63 -5.52 13.69 -4.55
N ASP A 64 -4.58 14.63 -4.40
CA ASP A 64 -3.55 14.62 -3.34
C ASP A 64 -4.03 15.31 -2.05
N GLY A 65 -5.28 15.77 -2.00
CA GLY A 65 -5.80 16.61 -0.91
C GLY A 65 -5.24 18.04 -0.91
N LYS A 66 -4.57 18.47 -1.98
CA LYS A 66 -4.01 19.83 -2.12
C LYS A 66 -5.03 20.76 -2.76
N GLU A 67 -5.02 22.03 -2.35
CA GLU A 67 -5.82 23.09 -2.96
C GLU A 67 -5.59 23.17 -4.49
N VAL A 68 -6.67 23.24 -5.27
CA VAL A 68 -6.62 23.38 -6.74
C VAL A 68 -6.15 24.77 -7.12
N ARG A 69 -5.16 24.85 -8.02
CA ARG A 69 -4.56 26.09 -8.51
C ARG A 69 -4.47 26.10 -10.02
N TYR A 70 -4.55 27.29 -10.61
CA TYR A 70 -4.48 27.47 -12.06
C TYR A 70 -3.33 28.38 -12.42
N ILE A 71 -2.46 27.93 -13.31
CA ILE A 71 -1.32 28.73 -13.80
C ILE A 71 -1.86 30.03 -14.41
N THR A 72 -1.26 31.16 -14.03
CA THR A 72 -1.58 32.48 -14.57
C THR A 72 -0.32 33.18 -15.06
N THR A 73 -0.49 34.11 -16.00
CA THR A 73 0.63 34.90 -16.51
C THR A 73 0.76 36.19 -15.72
N LEU A 74 1.98 36.57 -15.36
CA LEU A 74 2.27 37.87 -14.75
C LEU A 74 2.34 38.98 -15.80
N THR A 75 1.81 40.15 -15.46
CA THR A 75 1.98 41.38 -16.23
C THR A 75 3.44 41.86 -16.19
N PRO A 76 3.87 42.78 -17.09
CA PRO A 76 5.21 43.37 -17.02
C PRO A 76 5.51 44.04 -15.67
N GLU A 77 4.55 44.78 -15.13
CA GLU A 77 4.64 45.43 -13.81
C GLU A 77 4.81 44.40 -12.69
N GLU A 78 4.02 43.32 -12.70
CA GLU A 78 4.14 42.25 -11.69
C GLU A 78 5.47 41.50 -11.77
N LYS A 79 6.07 41.39 -12.96
CA LYS A 79 7.42 40.81 -13.13
C LYS A 79 8.49 41.72 -12.55
N GLU A 80 8.33 43.03 -12.69
CA GLU A 80 9.22 44.01 -12.06
C GLU A 80 9.11 43.93 -10.53
N ILE A 81 7.88 43.90 -10.00
CA ILE A 81 7.61 43.66 -8.57
C ILE A 81 8.33 42.38 -8.09
N ALA A 82 8.19 41.27 -8.83
CA ALA A 82 8.83 40.00 -8.49
C ALA A 82 10.37 40.09 -8.45
N SER A 83 10.96 40.82 -9.41
CA SER A 83 12.39 41.08 -9.48
C SER A 83 12.85 41.92 -8.27
N ASP A 84 12.13 43.01 -7.99
CA ASP A 84 12.44 43.94 -6.91
C ASP A 84 12.35 43.26 -5.54
N ILE A 85 11.32 42.43 -5.29
CA ILE A 85 11.22 41.63 -4.06
C ILE A 85 12.45 40.73 -3.92
N THR A 86 12.83 40.00 -4.97
CA THR A 86 13.98 39.08 -4.93
C THR A 86 15.27 39.83 -4.59
N LEU A 87 15.48 41.01 -5.17
CA LEU A 87 16.66 41.85 -4.94
C LEU A 87 16.66 42.52 -3.56
N ALA A 88 15.53 43.10 -3.15
CA ALA A 88 15.38 43.82 -1.89
C ALA A 88 15.55 42.90 -0.68
N PHE A 89 14.94 41.71 -0.73
CA PHE A 89 15.07 40.72 0.35
C PHE A 89 16.34 39.85 0.23
N GLY A 90 17.04 39.90 -0.91
CA GLY A 90 18.24 39.09 -1.15
C GLY A 90 17.97 37.58 -1.19
N GLN A 91 16.74 37.17 -1.49
CA GLN A 91 16.32 35.76 -1.51
C GLN A 91 16.09 35.29 -2.93
N THR A 92 16.97 34.41 -3.43
CA THR A 92 16.84 33.86 -4.79
C THR A 92 15.59 33.01 -4.96
N VAL A 93 15.20 32.21 -3.96
CA VAL A 93 13.97 31.40 -4.00
C VAL A 93 13.00 31.97 -3.00
N CYS A 94 11.96 32.64 -3.49
CA CYS A 94 10.98 33.35 -2.68
C CYS A 94 9.57 33.09 -3.22
N GLY A 95 8.58 33.13 -2.34
CA GLY A 95 7.17 33.15 -2.74
C GLY A 95 6.50 34.40 -2.17
N PHE A 96 5.51 34.94 -2.85
CA PHE A 96 4.71 36.04 -2.32
C PHE A 96 3.27 35.97 -2.83
N ASP A 97 2.38 36.53 -2.04
CA ASP A 97 0.96 36.62 -2.36
C ASP A 97 0.65 37.99 -2.96
N LEU A 98 -0.08 37.98 -4.05
CA LEU A 98 -0.44 39.14 -4.86
C LEU A 98 -1.95 39.15 -5.06
N LEU A 99 -2.58 40.29 -4.80
CA LEU A 99 -4.00 40.51 -5.06
C LEU A 99 -4.16 41.35 -6.32
N ARG A 100 -4.94 40.88 -7.29
CA ARG A 100 -5.39 41.68 -8.43
C ARG A 100 -6.81 42.17 -8.18
N VAL A 101 -6.99 43.48 -8.16
CA VAL A 101 -8.27 44.13 -7.86
C VAL A 101 -8.33 45.48 -8.56
N ASP A 102 -9.46 45.77 -9.21
CA ASP A 102 -9.70 47.01 -9.95
C ASP A 102 -8.55 47.40 -10.92
N GLY A 103 -7.97 46.39 -11.58
CA GLY A 103 -6.87 46.57 -12.55
C GLY A 103 -5.49 46.87 -11.95
N HIS A 104 -5.35 46.82 -10.62
CA HIS A 104 -4.10 47.03 -9.90
C HIS A 104 -3.65 45.75 -9.19
N SER A 105 -2.34 45.63 -8.94
CA SER A 105 -1.73 44.47 -8.30
C SER A 105 -1.05 44.87 -7.00
N TYR A 106 -1.46 44.27 -5.88
CA TYR A 106 -0.99 44.57 -4.53
C TYR A 106 -0.28 43.37 -3.92
N VAL A 107 0.95 43.55 -3.43
CA VAL A 107 1.66 42.51 -2.68
C VAL A 107 1.13 42.47 -1.26
N ILE A 108 0.59 41.32 -0.85
CA ILE A 108 -0.06 41.16 0.45
C ILE A 108 0.92 40.58 1.48
N ASP A 109 1.73 39.61 1.05
CA ASP A 109 2.66 38.89 1.93
C ASP A 109 3.87 38.40 1.13
N VAL A 110 5.07 38.59 1.69
CA VAL A 110 6.31 38.06 1.12
C VAL A 110 6.76 36.91 2.01
N ASN A 111 6.57 35.69 1.50
CA ASN A 111 7.01 34.47 2.16
C ASN A 111 8.52 34.29 1.99
N GLY A 112 9.11 33.52 2.91
CA GLY A 112 10.49 33.05 2.76
C GLY A 112 10.63 31.99 1.66
N TRP A 113 11.46 30.98 1.93
CA TRP A 113 11.75 29.91 0.98
C TRP A 113 10.49 29.11 0.59
N SER A 114 10.03 29.28 -0.66
CA SER A 114 8.78 28.71 -1.15
C SER A 114 8.93 28.07 -2.53
N PHE A 115 8.26 26.95 -2.75
CA PHE A 115 8.24 26.27 -4.05
C PHE A 115 6.81 26.03 -4.54
N VAL A 116 6.65 26.06 -5.87
CA VAL A 116 5.44 25.62 -6.55
C VAL A 116 5.21 24.14 -6.28
N LYS A 117 3.96 23.76 -5.99
CA LYS A 117 3.61 22.37 -5.71
C LYS A 117 3.25 21.65 -7.01
N GLY A 118 3.98 20.59 -7.35
CA GLY A 118 3.59 19.67 -8.43
C GLY A 118 3.78 20.21 -9.84
N ASN A 119 4.75 21.12 -10.06
CA ASN A 119 5.05 21.67 -11.38
C ASN A 119 6.49 21.31 -11.81
N ASP A 120 6.63 20.30 -12.68
CA ASP A 120 7.94 19.79 -13.12
C ASP A 120 8.72 20.80 -13.97
N GLU A 121 8.05 21.67 -14.72
CA GLU A 121 8.68 22.72 -15.52
C GLU A 121 9.34 23.77 -14.60
N TYR A 122 8.63 24.20 -13.56
CA TYR A 122 9.15 25.06 -12.51
C TYR A 122 10.39 24.46 -11.85
N TYR A 123 10.33 23.18 -11.44
CA TYR A 123 11.48 22.49 -10.83
C TYR A 123 12.65 22.31 -11.80
N SER A 124 12.38 22.06 -13.08
CA SER A 124 13.41 21.98 -14.13
C SER A 124 14.12 23.32 -14.30
N ASN A 125 13.37 24.42 -14.37
CA ASN A 125 13.90 25.77 -14.45
C ASN A 125 14.66 26.15 -13.17
N CYS A 126 14.13 25.82 -12.00
CA CYS A 126 14.77 26.00 -10.71
C CYS A 126 16.14 25.35 -10.66
N THR A 127 16.20 24.07 -11.02
CA THR A 127 17.44 23.29 -11.05
C THR A 127 18.47 23.93 -11.97
N ARG A 128 18.05 24.36 -13.17
CA ARG A 128 18.92 25.03 -14.14
C ARG A 128 19.48 26.35 -13.61
N ILE A 129 18.63 27.21 -13.06
CA ILE A 129 19.03 28.54 -12.56
C ILE A 129 19.95 28.40 -11.34
N LEU A 130 19.55 27.59 -10.34
CA LEU A 130 20.37 27.35 -9.15
C LEU A 130 21.72 26.72 -9.50
N ARG A 131 21.75 25.75 -10.42
CA ARG A 131 23.00 25.15 -10.90
C ARG A 131 23.93 26.20 -11.49
N THR A 132 23.44 27.05 -12.38
CA THR A 132 24.24 28.14 -12.96
C THR A 132 24.72 29.12 -11.90
N MET A 133 23.86 29.48 -10.95
CA MET A 133 24.20 30.36 -9.83
C MET A 133 25.35 29.76 -9.00
N PHE A 134 25.26 28.49 -8.62
CA PHE A 134 26.28 27.80 -7.84
C PHE A 134 27.60 27.67 -8.61
N LEU A 135 27.57 27.27 -9.89
CA LEU A 135 28.77 27.18 -10.72
C LEU A 135 29.47 28.54 -10.85
N ASN A 136 28.71 29.62 -11.02
CA ASN A 136 29.25 30.98 -11.07
C ASN A 136 29.84 31.40 -9.73
N ALA A 137 29.20 31.07 -8.60
CA ALA A 137 29.73 31.35 -7.27
C ALA A 137 31.04 30.59 -7.00
N VAL A 138 31.12 29.31 -7.37
CA VAL A 138 32.33 28.49 -7.23
C VAL A 138 33.49 29.08 -8.06
N ARG A 139 33.23 29.45 -9.32
CA ARG A 139 34.22 30.11 -10.19
C ARG A 139 34.77 31.40 -9.57
N LYS A 140 33.90 32.19 -8.91
CA LYS A 140 34.30 33.44 -8.24
C LYS A 140 35.09 33.20 -6.96
N ARG A 141 34.76 32.17 -6.19
CA ARG A 141 35.34 31.94 -4.85
C ARG A 141 36.74 31.28 -4.85
N LYS A 142 37.26 30.78 -5.99
CA LYS A 142 38.58 30.11 -6.10
C LYS A 142 38.86 29.11 -4.96
N VAL A 143 37.86 28.33 -4.55
CA VAL A 143 38.00 27.37 -3.45
C VAL A 143 38.78 26.15 -3.93
N SER A 144 39.90 25.82 -3.29
CA SER A 144 40.57 24.54 -3.50
C SER A 144 39.76 23.43 -2.81
N ILE A 145 39.55 22.30 -3.48
CA ILE A 145 38.92 21.10 -2.89
C ILE A 145 39.71 20.62 -1.67
N ASP A 146 41.02 20.83 -1.66
CA ASP A 146 41.90 20.47 -0.53
C ASP A 146 41.64 21.29 0.73
N ALA A 147 40.97 22.45 0.61
CA ALA A 147 40.60 23.30 1.74
C ALA A 147 39.31 22.85 2.45
N ILE A 148 38.60 21.83 1.93
CA ILE A 148 37.42 21.25 2.60
C ILE A 148 37.93 20.40 3.78
N PRO A 149 37.51 20.69 5.03
CA PRO A 149 37.85 19.88 6.19
C PRO A 149 37.58 18.39 5.92
N ASN A 150 38.48 17.50 6.35
CA ASN A 150 38.36 16.06 6.09
C ASN A 150 36.99 15.51 6.48
N GLU A 151 36.40 15.97 7.58
CA GLU A 151 35.07 15.57 8.07
C GLU A 151 33.93 15.95 7.11
N LEU A 152 34.10 17.01 6.33
CA LEU A 152 33.14 17.50 5.33
C LEU A 152 33.43 16.94 3.93
N ARG A 153 34.48 16.13 3.78
CA ARG A 153 34.74 15.44 2.52
C ARG A 153 33.66 14.41 2.27
N PHE A 154 33.22 14.38 1.02
CA PHE A 154 32.15 13.51 0.55
C PHE A 154 32.38 12.03 0.88
N GLU A 155 33.63 11.58 0.86
CA GLU A 155 34.05 10.21 1.19
C GLU A 155 33.78 9.82 2.65
N ASN A 156 33.77 10.79 3.57
CA ASN A 156 33.56 10.56 5.01
C ASN A 156 32.10 10.76 5.45
N SER A 157 31.22 11.18 4.52
CA SER A 157 29.79 11.29 4.77
C SER A 157 29.10 9.92 4.76
N TRP A 158 27.97 9.79 5.47
CA TRP A 158 27.13 8.59 5.36
C TRP A 158 26.50 8.51 3.97
N ARG A 159 26.68 7.38 3.30
CA ARG A 159 26.12 7.12 1.97
C ARG A 159 25.38 5.80 1.97
N LEU A 160 24.25 5.76 1.27
CA LEU A 160 23.47 4.53 1.15
C LEU A 160 24.27 3.49 0.38
N LYS A 161 24.59 2.37 1.02
CA LYS A 161 25.34 1.24 0.47
C LYS A 161 24.43 0.13 -0.04
N SER A 162 23.34 -0.16 0.67
CA SER A 162 22.35 -1.12 0.19
C SER A 162 20.94 -0.71 0.55
N PHE A 163 20.02 -0.96 -0.38
CA PHE A 163 18.59 -0.78 -0.17
C PHE A 163 17.90 -2.14 -0.31
N VAL A 164 17.47 -2.70 0.81
CA VAL A 164 16.72 -3.96 0.85
C VAL A 164 15.29 -3.66 1.27
N SER A 165 14.28 -4.06 0.49
CA SER A 165 12.88 -3.73 0.83
C SER A 165 11.90 -4.84 0.45
N VAL A 166 10.92 -5.06 1.33
CA VAL A 166 9.81 -6.01 1.12
C VAL A 166 8.53 -5.22 0.87
N PHE A 167 7.83 -5.55 -0.21
CA PHE A 167 6.61 -4.88 -0.69
C PHE A 167 5.43 -5.85 -0.70
N ARG A 168 4.28 -5.41 -0.18
CA ARG A 168 2.98 -6.02 -0.52
C ARG A 168 2.67 -5.71 -2.00
N HIS A 169 1.97 -6.60 -2.69
CA HIS A 169 1.47 -6.32 -4.04
C HIS A 169 0.53 -5.10 -4.10
N ALA A 170 0.35 -4.56 -5.31
CA ALA A 170 -0.60 -3.48 -5.59
C ALA A 170 -2.05 -3.96 -5.61
N ASP A 171 -2.98 -3.03 -5.83
CA ASP A 171 -4.42 -3.24 -5.77
C ASP A 171 -4.95 -4.41 -6.62
N ARG A 172 -6.05 -5.02 -6.16
CA ARG A 172 -6.65 -6.20 -6.78
C ARG A 172 -8.14 -6.29 -6.52
N THR A 173 -8.84 -7.07 -7.33
CA THR A 173 -10.26 -7.38 -7.10
C THR A 173 -10.49 -8.30 -5.88
N PRO A 174 -11.63 -8.23 -5.18
CA PRO A 174 -12.04 -9.17 -4.15
C PRO A 174 -11.93 -10.62 -4.65
N LYS A 175 -11.28 -11.47 -3.84
CA LYS A 175 -11.11 -12.89 -4.18
C LYS A 175 -12.27 -13.68 -3.62
N GLN A 176 -12.94 -14.44 -4.46
CA GLN A 176 -14.04 -15.31 -4.08
C GLN A 176 -13.64 -16.78 -4.19
N LYS A 177 -14.26 -17.62 -3.36
CA LYS A 177 -13.97 -19.06 -3.32
C LYS A 177 -15.22 -19.87 -2.97
N MET A 178 -15.38 -21.02 -3.61
CA MET A 178 -16.36 -22.04 -3.23
C MET A 178 -15.67 -23.37 -3.00
N LYS A 179 -15.99 -24.03 -1.89
CA LYS A 179 -15.39 -25.29 -1.46
C LYS A 179 -16.41 -26.40 -1.55
N PHE A 180 -16.00 -27.53 -2.12
CA PHE A 180 -16.77 -28.75 -2.22
C PHE A 180 -15.93 -29.89 -1.66
N ASN A 181 -16.56 -30.88 -1.02
CA ASN A 181 -15.89 -32.09 -0.57
C ASN A 181 -16.53 -33.27 -1.31
N PHE A 182 -15.69 -34.08 -1.96
CA PHE A 182 -16.07 -35.25 -2.75
C PHE A 182 -15.22 -36.46 -2.36
N ARG A 183 -15.71 -37.65 -2.65
CA ARG A 183 -15.03 -38.94 -2.42
C ARG A 183 -15.03 -39.85 -3.65
N SER A 184 -15.69 -39.44 -4.73
CA SER A 184 -15.92 -40.24 -5.92
C SER A 184 -14.76 -40.21 -6.92
N ASP A 185 -14.63 -41.31 -7.66
CA ASP A 185 -13.61 -41.53 -8.67
C ASP A 185 -13.49 -40.44 -9.75
N PRO A 186 -14.58 -39.81 -10.27
CA PRO A 186 -14.44 -38.77 -11.28
C PRO A 186 -13.54 -37.61 -10.84
N PHE A 187 -13.59 -37.25 -9.56
CA PHE A 187 -12.75 -36.17 -9.01
C PHE A 187 -11.38 -36.68 -8.55
N ILE A 188 -11.28 -37.89 -7.98
CA ILE A 188 -9.98 -38.48 -7.60
C ILE A 188 -9.06 -38.61 -8.83
N LYS A 189 -9.62 -38.99 -9.98
CA LYS A 189 -8.86 -39.11 -11.24
C LYS A 189 -8.24 -37.79 -11.72
N LEU A 190 -8.73 -36.64 -11.26
CA LEU A 190 -8.13 -35.33 -11.58
C LEU A 190 -6.80 -35.09 -10.86
N LEU A 191 -6.47 -35.87 -9.82
CA LEU A 191 -5.18 -35.80 -9.15
C LEU A 191 -4.04 -36.41 -9.97
N GLU A 192 -4.34 -37.21 -11.01
CA GLU A 192 -3.34 -37.88 -11.86
C GLU A 192 -2.26 -38.62 -11.03
N SER A 193 -2.68 -39.26 -9.93
CA SER A 193 -1.84 -39.97 -8.93
C SER A 193 -0.99 -39.10 -8.00
N SER A 194 -1.15 -37.77 -8.02
CA SER A 194 -0.53 -36.88 -7.04
C SER A 194 -1.15 -37.06 -5.65
N THR A 195 -0.28 -37.12 -4.62
CA THR A 195 -0.66 -37.07 -3.21
C THR A 195 -0.73 -35.65 -2.67
N GLU A 196 -0.38 -34.65 -3.48
CA GLU A 196 -0.31 -33.24 -3.11
C GLU A 196 -1.41 -32.40 -3.77
N GLU A 197 -1.47 -31.11 -3.40
CA GLU A 197 -2.43 -30.17 -3.99
C GLU A 197 -2.16 -29.95 -5.49
N VAL A 198 -3.20 -30.12 -6.31
CA VAL A 198 -3.17 -29.83 -7.75
C VAL A 198 -3.93 -28.55 -8.02
N ILE A 199 -3.35 -27.64 -8.81
CA ILE A 199 -3.97 -26.36 -9.19
C ILE A 199 -4.19 -26.32 -10.70
N LEU A 200 -5.46 -26.39 -11.11
CA LEU A 200 -5.91 -26.33 -12.49
C LEU A 200 -6.27 -24.89 -12.87
N ARG A 201 -5.71 -24.38 -13.95
CA ARG A 201 -5.84 -22.97 -14.38
C ARG A 201 -6.14 -22.81 -15.87
N LYS A 202 -5.72 -23.76 -16.71
CA LYS A 202 -5.89 -23.67 -18.16
C LYS A 202 -7.34 -24.01 -18.51
N GLU A 203 -7.86 -23.39 -19.57
CA GLU A 203 -9.21 -23.65 -20.06
C GLU A 203 -9.47 -25.15 -20.30
N SER A 204 -8.50 -25.86 -20.89
CA SER A 204 -8.56 -27.31 -21.09
C SER A 204 -8.64 -28.10 -19.79
N GLU A 205 -7.97 -27.65 -18.73
CA GLU A 205 -8.00 -28.27 -17.40
C GLU A 205 -9.33 -28.00 -16.70
N LEU A 206 -9.87 -26.78 -16.78
CA LEU A 206 -11.19 -26.44 -16.23
C LEU A 206 -12.31 -27.22 -16.93
N LYS A 207 -12.18 -27.48 -18.23
CA LYS A 207 -13.05 -28.40 -18.98
C LYS A 207 -12.96 -29.85 -18.49
N LYS A 208 -11.79 -30.32 -18.06
CA LYS A 208 -11.66 -31.65 -17.40
C LYS A 208 -12.48 -31.69 -16.11
N VAL A 209 -12.45 -30.64 -15.29
CA VAL A 209 -13.26 -30.56 -14.05
C VAL A 209 -14.75 -30.59 -14.38
N SER A 210 -15.20 -29.80 -15.36
CA SER A 210 -16.60 -29.79 -15.80
C SER A 210 -17.05 -31.17 -16.29
N SER A 211 -16.19 -31.87 -17.04
CA SER A 211 -16.45 -33.24 -17.48
C SER A 211 -16.52 -34.24 -16.33
N ALA A 212 -15.73 -34.05 -15.27
CA ALA A 212 -15.80 -34.86 -14.06
C ALA A 212 -17.13 -34.66 -13.31
N VAL A 213 -17.63 -33.42 -13.26
CA VAL A 213 -18.96 -33.11 -12.69
C VAL A 213 -20.06 -33.82 -13.47
N ASP A 214 -20.06 -33.74 -14.80
CA ASP A 214 -21.07 -34.42 -15.63
C ASP A 214 -21.04 -35.94 -15.46
N LYS A 215 -19.85 -36.53 -15.33
CA LYS A 215 -19.69 -37.96 -15.01
C LYS A 215 -20.24 -38.29 -13.63
N ALA A 216 -19.96 -37.48 -12.61
CA ALA A 216 -20.45 -37.69 -11.25
C ALA A 216 -21.98 -37.58 -11.16
N ILE A 217 -22.58 -36.64 -11.90
CA ILE A 217 -24.05 -36.51 -12.01
C ILE A 217 -24.66 -37.77 -12.65
N LYS A 218 -24.08 -38.24 -13.78
CA LYS A 218 -24.55 -39.45 -14.47
C LYS A 218 -24.42 -40.71 -13.62
N LEU A 219 -23.34 -40.82 -12.84
CA LEU A 219 -23.09 -41.95 -11.94
C LEU A 219 -23.84 -41.84 -10.61
N GLN A 220 -24.49 -40.71 -10.33
CA GLN A 220 -25.19 -40.43 -9.06
C GLN A 220 -24.35 -40.75 -7.82
N CYS A 221 -23.03 -40.51 -7.90
CA CYS A 221 -22.08 -40.95 -6.88
C CYS A 221 -21.74 -39.88 -5.83
N GLU A 222 -22.34 -38.69 -5.94
CA GLU A 222 -22.18 -37.57 -5.00
C GLU A 222 -23.51 -36.83 -4.82
N ASP A 223 -23.53 -35.90 -3.87
CA ASP A 223 -24.63 -34.98 -3.61
C ASP A 223 -24.98 -34.13 -4.86
N LEU A 224 -26.20 -34.35 -5.39
CA LEU A 224 -26.69 -33.71 -6.60
C LEU A 224 -26.75 -32.18 -6.49
N ILE A 225 -27.04 -31.64 -5.29
CA ILE A 225 -27.12 -30.20 -5.05
C ILE A 225 -25.71 -29.59 -5.19
N LYS A 226 -24.72 -30.21 -4.56
CA LYS A 226 -23.32 -29.76 -4.66
C LYS A 226 -22.77 -29.88 -6.08
N LEU A 227 -23.12 -30.94 -6.80
CA LEU A 227 -22.73 -31.13 -8.20
C LEU A 227 -23.35 -30.05 -9.11
N ASN A 228 -24.64 -29.75 -8.96
CA ASN A 228 -25.31 -28.70 -9.74
C ASN A 228 -24.77 -27.30 -9.41
N GLN A 229 -24.46 -27.03 -8.14
CA GLN A 229 -23.79 -25.79 -7.73
C GLN A 229 -22.41 -25.67 -8.39
N LEU A 230 -21.58 -26.72 -8.31
CA LEU A 230 -20.26 -26.71 -8.95
C LEU A 230 -20.36 -26.56 -10.47
N LYS A 231 -21.31 -27.23 -11.12
CA LYS A 231 -21.58 -27.10 -12.56
C LYS A 231 -21.92 -25.66 -12.94
N THR A 232 -22.82 -25.04 -12.18
CA THR A 232 -23.26 -23.65 -12.40
C THR A 232 -22.08 -22.69 -12.25
N VAL A 233 -21.29 -22.84 -11.19
CA VAL A 233 -20.12 -22.00 -10.93
C VAL A 233 -19.07 -22.16 -12.03
N LEU A 234 -18.77 -23.39 -12.45
CA LEU A 234 -17.80 -23.62 -13.53
C LEU A 234 -18.30 -23.00 -14.84
N HIS A 235 -19.57 -23.18 -15.19
CA HIS A 235 -20.15 -22.59 -16.40
C HIS A 235 -20.12 -21.06 -16.38
N MET A 236 -20.42 -20.43 -15.25
CA MET A 236 -20.46 -18.97 -15.14
C MET A 236 -19.07 -18.33 -15.00
N LYS A 237 -18.10 -19.05 -14.43
CA LYS A 237 -16.85 -18.45 -13.95
C LYS A 237 -15.60 -18.96 -14.69
N SER A 238 -15.65 -20.07 -15.44
CA SER A 238 -14.47 -20.63 -16.11
C SER A 238 -13.76 -19.65 -17.03
N ASP A 239 -14.54 -18.78 -17.67
CA ASP A 239 -14.07 -17.84 -18.69
C ASP A 239 -13.62 -16.51 -18.07
N LEU A 240 -13.87 -16.31 -16.77
CA LEU A 240 -13.38 -15.15 -16.06
C LEU A 240 -11.85 -15.25 -15.87
N PRO A 241 -11.11 -14.15 -16.11
CA PRO A 241 -9.69 -14.08 -15.84
C PRO A 241 -9.38 -14.47 -14.39
N GLY A 242 -8.35 -15.31 -14.23
CA GLY A 242 -7.86 -15.73 -12.92
C GLY A 242 -8.58 -16.91 -12.27
N THR A 243 -9.68 -17.40 -12.87
CA THR A 243 -10.40 -18.57 -12.34
C THR A 243 -9.49 -19.80 -12.30
N LYS A 244 -9.47 -20.46 -11.14
CA LYS A 244 -8.69 -21.66 -10.90
C LYS A 244 -9.42 -22.65 -10.01
N VAL A 245 -9.17 -23.93 -10.21
CA VAL A 245 -9.66 -25.02 -9.36
C VAL A 245 -8.48 -25.63 -8.62
N GLN A 246 -8.53 -25.60 -7.28
CA GLN A 246 -7.56 -26.27 -6.42
C GLN A 246 -8.15 -27.57 -5.91
N ILE A 247 -7.41 -28.65 -6.04
CA ILE A 247 -7.81 -29.99 -5.61
C ILE A 247 -6.86 -30.41 -4.50
N LYS A 248 -7.38 -30.55 -3.29
CA LYS A 248 -6.60 -30.91 -2.10
C LYS A 248 -7.05 -32.29 -1.62
N PRO A 249 -6.23 -33.35 -1.79
CA PRO A 249 -6.51 -34.63 -1.19
C PRO A 249 -6.29 -34.57 0.33
N SER A 250 -7.06 -35.35 1.09
CA SER A 250 -6.92 -35.52 2.52
C SER A 250 -6.74 -37.00 2.83
N TYR A 251 -5.65 -37.32 3.53
CA TYR A 251 -5.32 -38.67 3.96
C TYR A 251 -5.38 -38.77 5.48
N ASP A 252 -5.68 -39.95 5.99
CA ASP A 252 -5.63 -40.26 7.42
C ASP A 252 -4.17 -40.24 7.91
N LYS A 253 -3.90 -39.52 9.00
CA LYS A 253 -2.53 -39.35 9.54
C LYS A 253 -1.93 -40.65 10.10
N VAL A 254 -2.76 -41.62 10.47
CA VAL A 254 -2.33 -42.87 11.11
C VAL A 254 -2.16 -43.97 10.07
N ASN A 255 -3.15 -44.12 9.18
CA ASN A 255 -3.20 -45.26 8.23
C ASN A 255 -2.82 -44.88 6.79
N GLY A 256 -2.64 -43.59 6.48
CA GLY A 256 -2.31 -43.11 5.13
C GLY A 256 -3.42 -43.30 4.09
N THR A 257 -4.62 -43.72 4.51
CA THR A 257 -5.74 -44.00 3.61
C THR A 257 -6.42 -42.70 3.17
N PHE A 258 -6.88 -42.66 1.92
CA PHE A 258 -7.62 -41.51 1.39
C PHE A 258 -8.96 -41.32 2.12
N VAL A 259 -9.24 -40.10 2.59
CA VAL A 259 -10.44 -39.77 3.36
C VAL A 259 -11.45 -38.98 2.53
N LYS A 260 -10.97 -37.92 1.86
CA LYS A 260 -11.79 -37.02 1.05
C LYS A 260 -10.92 -36.16 0.15
N LEU A 261 -11.52 -35.65 -0.91
CA LEU A 261 -10.94 -34.64 -1.79
C LEU A 261 -11.72 -33.34 -1.60
N GLN A 262 -11.00 -32.26 -1.30
CA GLN A 262 -11.57 -30.93 -1.25
C GLN A 262 -11.28 -30.19 -2.56
N LEU A 263 -12.33 -29.86 -3.31
CA LEU A 263 -12.26 -29.08 -4.53
C LEU A 263 -12.63 -27.64 -4.22
N ILE A 264 -11.77 -26.69 -4.59
CA ILE A 264 -11.96 -25.27 -4.33
C ILE A 264 -11.90 -24.50 -5.65
N VAL A 265 -13.04 -23.96 -6.08
CA VAL A 265 -13.08 -23.02 -7.21
C VAL A 265 -12.77 -21.63 -6.65
N LYS A 266 -11.81 -20.92 -7.23
CA LYS A 266 -11.40 -19.56 -6.84
C LYS A 266 -11.40 -18.65 -8.05
N TRP A 267 -11.97 -17.46 -7.93
CA TRP A 267 -11.97 -16.42 -8.97
C TRP A 267 -11.78 -15.04 -8.32
N GLY A 268 -11.50 -14.02 -9.14
CA GLY A 268 -11.07 -12.71 -8.66
C GLY A 268 -9.66 -12.72 -8.06
N GLY A 269 -9.29 -11.64 -7.36
CA GLY A 269 -7.89 -11.39 -7.01
C GLY A 269 -7.07 -10.89 -8.19
N GLU A 270 -7.72 -10.30 -9.19
CA GLU A 270 -7.11 -9.84 -10.43
C GLU A 270 -6.47 -8.46 -10.24
N PHE A 271 -5.32 -8.26 -10.88
CA PHE A 271 -4.59 -6.99 -10.87
C PHE A 271 -5.42 -5.88 -11.55
N THR A 272 -5.70 -4.78 -10.84
CA THR A 272 -6.59 -3.73 -11.35
C THR A 272 -5.90 -2.72 -12.26
N HIS A 273 -6.67 -1.79 -12.84
CA HIS A 273 -6.09 -0.63 -13.51
C HIS A 273 -5.44 0.33 -12.52
N SER A 274 -5.97 0.47 -11.31
CA SER A 274 -5.39 1.30 -10.24
C SER A 274 -4.01 0.77 -9.84
N ALA A 275 -3.88 -0.55 -9.74
CA ALA A 275 -2.63 -1.22 -9.43
C ALA A 275 -1.49 -0.85 -10.39
N ARG A 276 -1.78 -0.63 -11.68
CA ARG A 276 -0.80 -0.16 -12.67
C ARG A 276 -0.22 1.20 -12.28
N TYR A 277 -1.08 2.15 -11.91
CA TYR A 277 -0.66 3.48 -11.48
C TYR A 277 0.09 3.41 -10.15
N GLN A 278 -0.42 2.65 -9.18
CA GLN A 278 0.24 2.47 -7.88
C GLN A 278 1.67 1.92 -8.04
N SER A 279 1.85 0.85 -8.81
CA SER A 279 3.17 0.24 -9.04
C SER A 279 4.13 1.19 -9.76
N ARG A 280 3.64 1.89 -10.79
CA ARG A 280 4.43 2.85 -11.57
C ARG A 280 4.86 4.03 -10.71
N ASP A 281 3.92 4.68 -10.05
CA ASP A 281 4.14 5.89 -9.27
C ASP A 281 5.06 5.62 -8.07
N LEU A 282 4.94 4.44 -7.43
CA LEU A 282 5.89 4.01 -6.40
C LEU A 282 7.30 3.82 -6.95
N GLY A 283 7.43 3.16 -8.13
CA GLY A 283 8.72 2.97 -8.78
C GLY A 283 9.42 4.29 -9.12
N GLU A 284 8.68 5.24 -9.70
CA GLU A 284 9.19 6.57 -10.04
C GLU A 284 9.60 7.37 -8.80
N ASN A 285 8.77 7.36 -7.75
CA ASN A 285 9.06 8.09 -6.52
C ASN A 285 10.26 7.49 -5.77
N LEU A 286 10.32 6.17 -5.63
CA LEU A 286 11.46 5.52 -4.99
C LEU A 286 12.74 5.74 -5.82
N ARG A 287 12.65 5.74 -7.16
CA ARG A 287 13.79 6.08 -8.02
C ARG A 287 14.34 7.46 -7.68
N LYS A 288 13.47 8.47 -7.62
CA LYS A 288 13.85 9.85 -7.27
C LYS A 288 14.50 9.92 -5.89
N ASP A 289 13.94 9.24 -4.89
CA ASP A 289 14.51 9.16 -3.54
C ASP A 289 15.94 8.59 -3.57
N LEU A 290 16.13 7.42 -4.19
CA LEU A 290 17.43 6.73 -4.18
C LEU A 290 18.48 7.44 -5.04
N LEU A 291 18.09 8.11 -6.13
CA LEU A 291 19.00 8.94 -6.93
C LEU A 291 19.60 10.10 -6.13
N ILE A 292 18.89 10.60 -5.12
CA ILE A 292 19.37 11.64 -4.20
C ILE A 292 20.33 11.04 -3.18
N LEU A 293 20.01 9.86 -2.65
CA LEU A 293 20.79 9.20 -1.59
C LEU A 293 22.11 8.60 -2.11
N ASN A 294 22.03 7.77 -3.15
CA ASN A 294 23.19 7.23 -3.85
C ASN A 294 22.78 6.62 -5.20
N ARG A 295 23.26 7.19 -6.31
CA ARG A 295 22.97 6.69 -7.67
C ARG A 295 23.57 5.31 -7.94
N ASP A 296 24.62 4.94 -7.25
CA ASP A 296 25.34 3.69 -7.52
C ASP A 296 24.55 2.44 -7.07
N VAL A 297 23.48 2.61 -6.28
CA VAL A 297 22.59 1.50 -5.85
C VAL A 297 21.80 0.88 -7.02
N PHE A 298 21.76 1.56 -8.16
CA PHE A 298 21.13 1.06 -9.40
C PHE A 298 22.08 0.20 -10.25
N ASN A 299 23.37 0.13 -9.90
CA ASN A 299 24.35 -0.66 -10.66
C ASN A 299 24.18 -2.17 -10.43
N ASP A 300 23.60 -2.58 -9.31
CA ASP A 300 23.28 -3.97 -8.97
C ASP A 300 21.88 -4.05 -8.35
N VAL A 301 20.88 -4.36 -9.17
CA VAL A 301 19.47 -4.47 -8.75
C VAL A 301 18.99 -5.89 -8.99
N LYS A 302 18.40 -6.50 -7.95
CA LYS A 302 17.65 -7.76 -8.07
C LYS A 302 16.31 -7.64 -7.38
N MET A 303 15.30 -8.24 -8.00
CA MET A 303 13.93 -8.29 -7.50
C MET A 303 13.48 -9.74 -7.40
N TYR A 304 12.81 -10.06 -6.30
CA TYR A 304 12.30 -11.40 -6.00
C TYR A 304 10.79 -11.34 -5.88
N THR A 305 10.09 -12.31 -6.44
CA THR A 305 8.63 -12.32 -6.47
C THR A 305 8.05 -13.66 -6.01
N SER A 306 6.87 -13.63 -5.40
CA SER A 306 6.02 -14.83 -5.30
C SER A 306 5.52 -15.26 -6.68
N SER A 307 5.03 -16.50 -6.82
CA SER A 307 4.45 -17.00 -8.09
C SER A 307 3.07 -16.45 -8.45
N GLU A 308 2.49 -15.58 -7.62
CA GLU A 308 1.18 -14.98 -7.90
C GLU A 308 1.26 -13.93 -9.01
N ARG A 309 0.41 -14.07 -10.04
CA ARG A 309 0.37 -13.17 -11.20
C ARG A 309 0.29 -11.69 -10.84
N ARG A 310 -0.53 -11.31 -9.85
CA ARG A 310 -0.65 -9.91 -9.39
C ARG A 310 0.62 -9.38 -8.74
N VAL A 311 1.38 -10.25 -8.06
CA VAL A 311 2.65 -9.90 -7.41
C VAL A 311 3.73 -9.72 -8.47
N ILE A 312 3.80 -10.63 -9.44
CA ILE A 312 4.68 -10.52 -10.62
C ILE A 312 4.38 -9.24 -11.41
N ALA A 313 3.11 -8.99 -11.74
CA ALA A 313 2.68 -7.79 -12.46
C ALA A 313 3.02 -6.49 -11.70
N THR A 314 2.88 -6.49 -10.37
CA THR A 314 3.31 -5.36 -9.51
C THR A 314 4.80 -5.11 -9.70
N ALA A 315 5.63 -6.16 -9.57
CA ALA A 315 7.08 -6.07 -9.67
C ALA A 315 7.55 -5.64 -11.05
N GLU A 316 6.96 -6.16 -12.13
CA GLU A 316 7.32 -5.81 -13.50
C GLU A 316 7.00 -4.35 -13.84
N ILE A 317 5.82 -3.84 -13.44
CA ILE A 317 5.48 -2.43 -13.69
C ILE A 317 6.37 -1.51 -12.85
N PHE A 318 6.56 -1.87 -11.57
CA PHE A 318 7.47 -1.16 -10.69
C PHE A 318 8.89 -1.11 -11.28
N ALA A 319 9.43 -2.24 -11.77
CA ALA A 319 10.79 -2.36 -12.29
C ALA A 319 11.04 -1.42 -13.48
N ARG A 320 10.11 -1.35 -14.44
CA ARG A 320 10.22 -0.45 -15.59
C ARG A 320 10.37 1.00 -15.15
N SER A 321 9.53 1.45 -14.21
CA SER A 321 9.58 2.80 -13.66
C SER A 321 10.79 3.07 -12.77
N PHE A 322 11.17 2.09 -11.95
CA PHE A 322 12.25 2.22 -10.98
C PHE A 322 13.64 2.26 -11.65
N LEU A 323 13.82 1.44 -12.69
CA LEU A 323 15.04 1.37 -13.48
C LEU A 323 15.06 2.35 -14.66
N ASP A 324 13.90 2.90 -15.02
CA ASP A 324 13.73 3.78 -16.19
C ASP A 324 14.08 3.04 -17.50
N ILE A 325 13.51 1.84 -17.66
CA ILE A 325 13.72 0.94 -18.81
C ILE A 325 12.38 0.40 -19.33
N ASN A 326 12.33 0.08 -20.63
CA ASN A 326 11.13 -0.51 -21.25
C ASN A 326 11.09 -2.03 -21.08
N ASP A 327 12.20 -2.69 -21.42
CA ASP A 327 12.36 -4.14 -21.36
C ASP A 327 13.23 -4.52 -20.16
N ILE A 328 12.74 -5.46 -19.36
CA ILE A 328 13.38 -5.90 -18.12
C ILE A 328 14.26 -7.10 -18.47
N PRO A 329 15.58 -7.07 -18.21
CA PRO A 329 16.44 -8.25 -18.37
C PRO A 329 15.96 -9.41 -17.49
N GLU A 330 16.11 -10.64 -18.00
CA GLU A 330 15.62 -11.86 -17.31
C GLU A 330 16.28 -12.06 -15.94
N GLU A 331 17.50 -11.53 -15.73
CA GLU A 331 18.25 -11.67 -14.48
C GLU A 331 17.77 -10.73 -13.36
N ILE A 332 16.94 -9.73 -13.68
CA ILE A 332 16.49 -8.73 -12.69
C ILE A 332 15.37 -9.29 -11.82
N ILE A 333 14.42 -10.04 -12.38
CA ILE A 333 13.24 -10.54 -11.65
C ILE A 333 13.28 -12.06 -11.54
N GLU A 334 13.43 -12.57 -10.33
CA GLU A 334 13.46 -14.00 -10.02
C GLU A 334 12.22 -14.40 -9.20
N THR A 335 11.52 -15.48 -9.60
CA THR A 335 10.40 -16.01 -8.79
C THR A 335 10.92 -16.99 -7.73
N ARG A 336 10.74 -16.68 -6.45
CA ARG A 336 11.18 -17.51 -5.31
C ARG A 336 10.02 -18.08 -4.52
N LYS A 337 9.46 -19.19 -5.02
CA LYS A 337 8.26 -19.83 -4.45
C LYS A 337 8.44 -20.23 -3.00
N GLU A 338 9.53 -20.90 -2.67
CA GLU A 338 9.78 -21.41 -1.31
C GLU A 338 9.88 -20.30 -0.26
N MET A 339 10.32 -19.11 -0.66
CA MET A 339 10.54 -17.96 0.23
C MET A 339 9.33 -17.02 0.30
N LEU A 340 8.55 -16.90 -0.78
CA LEU A 340 7.54 -15.83 -0.94
C LEU A 340 6.12 -16.35 -1.25
N ASP A 341 5.93 -17.64 -1.50
CA ASP A 341 4.60 -18.25 -1.58
C ASP A 341 4.10 -18.72 -0.20
N ASP A 342 2.81 -19.02 -0.08
CA ASP A 342 2.23 -19.42 1.21
C ASP A 342 2.75 -20.80 1.62
N SER A 343 3.32 -20.89 2.81
CA SER A 343 3.68 -22.15 3.47
C SER A 343 2.53 -22.66 4.35
N ASN A 344 2.44 -23.98 4.54
CA ASN A 344 1.55 -24.58 5.52
C ASN A 344 2.17 -24.65 6.94
N ALA A 345 3.42 -24.21 7.12
CA ALA A 345 4.17 -24.36 8.37
C ALA A 345 3.48 -23.73 9.59
N ALA A 346 2.86 -22.56 9.42
CA ALA A 346 2.17 -21.86 10.51
C ALA A 346 0.67 -22.18 10.62
N LYS A 347 0.15 -23.09 9.79
CA LYS A 347 -1.30 -23.28 9.63
C LYS A 347 -1.98 -23.75 10.90
N GLU A 348 -1.38 -24.70 11.61
CA GLU A 348 -1.93 -25.25 12.85
C GLU A 348 -2.02 -24.17 13.94
N GLN A 349 -0.95 -23.39 14.12
CA GLN A 349 -0.88 -22.28 15.07
C GLN A 349 -1.90 -21.20 14.72
N MET A 350 -2.05 -20.85 13.44
CA MET A 350 -3.06 -19.90 12.98
C MET A 350 -4.49 -20.41 13.19
N ASP A 351 -4.75 -21.70 13.02
CA ASP A 351 -6.08 -22.29 13.26
C ASP A 351 -6.43 -22.31 14.77
N ILE A 352 -5.44 -22.50 15.65
CA ILE A 352 -5.59 -22.34 17.11
C ILE A 352 -5.91 -20.87 17.44
N VAL A 353 -5.14 -19.93 16.90
CA VAL A 353 -5.35 -18.49 17.09
C VAL A 353 -6.75 -18.07 16.65
N LYS A 354 -7.24 -18.56 15.50
CA LYS A 354 -8.61 -18.29 15.04
C LYS A 354 -9.67 -18.81 16.00
N SER A 355 -9.46 -19.99 16.57
CA SER A 355 -10.38 -20.57 17.55
C SER A 355 -10.42 -19.73 18.83
N HIS A 356 -9.27 -19.21 19.26
CA HIS A 356 -9.16 -18.32 20.41
C HIS A 356 -9.73 -16.93 20.13
N LEU A 357 -9.53 -16.38 18.93
CA LEU A 357 -10.17 -15.13 18.51
C LEU A 357 -11.70 -15.26 18.52
N TYR A 358 -12.22 -16.42 18.12
CA TYR A 358 -13.65 -16.67 18.14
C TYR A 358 -14.24 -16.56 19.55
N SER A 359 -13.60 -17.15 20.56
CA SER A 359 -14.08 -17.09 21.95
C SER A 359 -14.08 -15.68 22.53
N ILE A 360 -13.17 -14.80 22.10
CA ILE A 360 -13.10 -13.42 22.61
C ILE A 360 -14.25 -12.55 22.09
N PHE A 361 -14.83 -12.90 20.94
CA PHE A 361 -16.00 -12.23 20.39
C PHE A 361 -17.32 -12.74 20.99
N GLU A 362 -17.27 -13.66 21.96
CA GLU A 362 -18.45 -14.08 22.73
C GLU A 362 -18.74 -13.09 23.89
N PRO A 363 -20.03 -12.87 24.24
CA PRO A 363 -20.39 -11.96 25.32
C PRO A 363 -19.78 -12.37 26.67
N GLY A 364 -19.08 -11.45 27.34
CA GLY A 364 -18.58 -11.63 28.71
C GLY A 364 -17.16 -12.21 28.86
N GLU A 365 -16.45 -12.48 27.77
CA GLU A 365 -15.07 -13.02 27.76
C GLU A 365 -13.98 -11.92 27.63
N THR A 366 -14.35 -10.67 27.35
CA THR A 366 -13.45 -9.51 27.13
C THR A 366 -12.53 -9.19 28.32
N SER A 367 -12.83 -9.69 29.52
CA SER A 367 -12.11 -9.37 30.76
C SER A 367 -10.88 -10.26 31.06
N LYS A 368 -10.58 -11.28 30.25
CA LYS A 368 -9.61 -12.35 30.64
C LYS A 368 -8.30 -12.41 29.86
N SER A 369 -8.05 -11.55 28.87
CA SER A 369 -6.87 -11.68 27.99
C SER A 369 -6.16 -10.35 27.71
N ASP A 370 -4.90 -10.42 27.23
CA ASP A 370 -4.12 -9.30 26.66
C ASP A 370 -4.76 -8.70 25.38
N PHE A 371 -6.05 -8.96 25.16
CA PHE A 371 -6.82 -8.52 24.01
C PHE A 371 -7.16 -7.04 24.16
N MET A 372 -6.41 -6.19 23.45
CA MET A 372 -6.56 -4.74 23.51
C MET A 372 -7.61 -4.25 22.50
N TRP A 373 -8.89 -4.57 22.73
CA TRP A 373 -9.96 -3.86 22.01
C TRP A 373 -9.95 -2.38 22.44
N PRO A 374 -10.11 -1.42 21.51
CA PRO A 374 -10.12 0.00 21.86
C PRO A 374 -11.20 0.31 22.90
N SER A 375 -10.79 0.86 24.05
CA SER A 375 -11.68 1.14 25.19
C SER A 375 -12.75 2.19 24.89
N ASP A 376 -12.54 3.00 23.85
CA ASP A 376 -13.47 4.01 23.36
C ASP A 376 -14.55 3.45 22.43
N LYS A 377 -14.46 2.16 22.05
CA LYS A 377 -15.42 1.52 21.14
C LYS A 377 -16.35 0.54 21.88
N PRO A 378 -17.60 0.36 21.40
CA PRO A 378 -18.48 -0.71 21.91
C PRO A 378 -17.81 -2.06 21.82
N GLU A 379 -18.20 -3.01 22.68
CA GLU A 379 -17.62 -4.35 22.66
C GLU A 379 -17.70 -5.01 21.27
N PRO A 380 -16.72 -5.84 20.87
CA PRO A 380 -16.64 -6.39 19.52
C PRO A 380 -17.92 -7.12 19.08
N HIS A 381 -18.57 -7.83 20.01
CA HIS A 381 -19.80 -8.56 19.74
C HIS A 381 -20.99 -7.64 19.40
N ILE A 382 -21.03 -6.43 19.99
CA ILE A 382 -22.02 -5.40 19.72
C ILE A 382 -21.79 -4.82 18.33
N VAL A 383 -20.53 -4.49 17.99
CA VAL A 383 -20.19 -3.93 16.68
C VAL A 383 -20.53 -4.89 15.55
N ILE A 384 -20.30 -6.20 15.71
CA ILE A 384 -20.74 -7.17 14.70
C ILE A 384 -22.28 -7.23 14.61
N GLN A 385 -23.00 -7.12 15.73
CA GLN A 385 -24.46 -7.11 15.69
C GLN A 385 -24.98 -5.88 14.90
N GLU A 386 -24.39 -4.71 15.13
CA GLU A 386 -24.68 -3.49 14.34
C GLU A 386 -24.40 -3.71 12.84
N VAL A 387 -23.28 -4.34 12.49
CA VAL A 387 -22.97 -4.72 11.10
C VAL A 387 -24.04 -5.62 10.50
N ILE A 388 -24.47 -6.66 11.23
CA ILE A 388 -25.51 -7.58 10.77
C ILE A 388 -26.83 -6.84 10.52
N ASP A 389 -27.22 -5.93 11.42
CA ASP A 389 -28.48 -5.21 11.31
C ASP A 389 -28.45 -4.19 10.15
N ILE A 390 -27.32 -3.50 9.95
CA ILE A 390 -27.11 -2.65 8.77
C ILE A 390 -27.17 -3.50 7.49
N MET A 391 -26.50 -4.66 7.46
CA MET A 391 -26.48 -5.55 6.30
C MET A 391 -27.88 -6.09 5.96
N LYS A 392 -28.73 -6.42 6.94
CA LYS A 392 -30.12 -6.84 6.69
C LYS A 392 -30.93 -5.75 5.99
N ASN A 393 -30.80 -4.50 6.44
CA ASN A 393 -31.49 -3.35 5.81
C ASN A 393 -30.96 -3.10 4.40
N LEU A 394 -29.64 -3.06 4.23
CA LEU A 394 -29.01 -2.89 2.91
C LEU A 394 -29.38 -3.99 1.93
N ARG A 395 -29.55 -5.23 2.38
CA ARG A 395 -30.04 -6.34 1.55
C ARG A 395 -31.41 -6.06 0.97
N GLN A 396 -32.36 -5.60 1.79
CA GLN A 396 -33.72 -5.28 1.36
C GLN A 396 -33.70 -4.13 0.35
N ILE A 397 -32.95 -3.06 0.65
CA ILE A 397 -32.78 -1.90 -0.24
C ILE A 397 -32.21 -2.33 -1.59
N MET A 398 -31.11 -3.10 -1.59
CA MET A 398 -30.48 -3.59 -2.82
C MET A 398 -31.45 -4.43 -3.64
N GLN A 399 -32.16 -5.37 -3.02
CA GLN A 399 -33.13 -6.23 -3.73
C GLN A 399 -34.23 -5.41 -4.40
N ALA A 400 -34.84 -4.47 -3.67
CA ALA A 400 -35.87 -3.58 -4.21
C ALA A 400 -35.33 -2.68 -5.34
N ASN A 401 -34.11 -2.15 -5.18
CA ASN A 401 -33.49 -1.29 -6.18
C ASN A 401 -33.10 -2.08 -7.44
N PHE A 402 -32.63 -3.32 -7.34
CA PHE A 402 -32.38 -4.18 -8.51
C PHE A 402 -33.64 -4.54 -9.30
N GLU A 403 -34.82 -4.56 -8.64
CA GLU A 403 -36.10 -4.81 -9.30
C GLU A 403 -36.68 -3.55 -9.98
N THR A 404 -36.37 -2.36 -9.44
CA THR A 404 -37.02 -1.11 -9.86
C THR A 404 -36.13 -0.16 -10.65
N MET A 405 -34.80 -0.29 -10.57
CA MET A 405 -33.84 0.55 -11.27
C MET A 405 -33.33 -0.11 -12.55
N ASP A 406 -33.05 0.72 -13.55
CA ASP A 406 -32.20 0.32 -14.67
C ASP A 406 -30.73 0.33 -14.23
N HIS A 407 -30.32 -0.76 -13.58
CA HIS A 407 -29.00 -0.90 -12.95
C HIS A 407 -27.84 -0.90 -13.97
N GLU A 408 -28.10 -1.22 -15.24
CA GLU A 408 -27.07 -1.17 -16.29
C GLU A 408 -26.66 0.29 -16.62
N THR A 409 -27.51 1.27 -16.32
CA THR A 409 -27.23 2.69 -16.58
C THR A 409 -26.53 3.42 -15.43
N ILE A 410 -26.50 2.83 -14.23
CA ILE A 410 -25.93 3.49 -13.04
C ILE A 410 -24.42 3.70 -13.20
N GLN A 411 -23.72 2.72 -13.76
CA GLN A 411 -22.27 2.78 -13.98
C GLN A 411 -21.92 2.11 -15.30
N LEU A 412 -21.33 2.88 -16.23
CA LEU A 412 -20.97 2.38 -17.57
C LEU A 412 -19.61 1.68 -17.60
N ARG A 413 -18.66 2.13 -16.77
CA ARG A 413 -17.30 1.59 -16.74
C ARG A 413 -17.06 0.82 -15.44
N TRP A 414 -16.78 -0.46 -15.58
CA TRP A 414 -16.49 -1.35 -14.47
C TRP A 414 -15.02 -1.77 -14.44
N CYS A 415 -14.51 -2.07 -13.26
CA CYS A 415 -13.14 -2.55 -13.07
C CYS A 415 -13.07 -4.08 -13.29
N CYS A 416 -12.05 -4.56 -14.01
CA CYS A 416 -11.70 -5.99 -14.13
C CYS A 416 -12.88 -6.95 -14.46
N SER A 417 -13.70 -6.58 -15.45
CA SER A 417 -14.87 -7.38 -15.89
C SER A 417 -15.98 -7.53 -14.85
N GLU A 418 -15.97 -6.75 -13.77
CA GLU A 418 -17.11 -6.61 -12.86
C GLU A 418 -18.31 -6.02 -13.64
N ASN A 419 -19.52 -6.24 -13.12
CA ASN A 419 -20.78 -5.71 -13.68
C ASN A 419 -21.88 -5.77 -12.60
N PRO A 420 -23.08 -5.22 -12.83
CA PRO A 420 -24.16 -5.24 -11.83
C PRO A 420 -24.51 -6.64 -11.33
N SER A 421 -24.49 -7.65 -12.20
CA SER A 421 -24.83 -9.03 -11.84
C SER A 421 -23.78 -9.66 -10.93
N LEU A 422 -22.50 -9.50 -11.24
CA LEU A 422 -21.40 -10.00 -10.41
C LEU A 422 -21.29 -9.27 -9.07
N PHE A 423 -21.55 -7.95 -9.07
CA PHE A 423 -21.69 -7.15 -7.85
C PHE A 423 -22.82 -7.72 -6.97
N LYS A 424 -24.03 -7.93 -7.53
CA LYS A 424 -25.18 -8.48 -6.81
C LYS A 424 -24.86 -9.85 -6.23
N GLU A 425 -24.26 -10.73 -7.02
CA GLU A 425 -23.88 -12.08 -6.58
C GLU A 425 -22.93 -12.03 -5.36
N ARG A 426 -21.91 -11.17 -5.42
CA ARG A 426 -20.95 -11.00 -4.32
C ARG A 426 -21.62 -10.46 -3.06
N TRP A 427 -22.45 -9.43 -3.18
CA TRP A 427 -23.17 -8.85 -2.04
C TRP A 427 -24.23 -9.79 -1.46
N GLU A 428 -24.99 -10.52 -2.28
CA GLU A 428 -25.91 -11.57 -1.80
C GLU A 428 -25.17 -12.68 -1.03
N LYS A 429 -23.97 -13.06 -1.47
CA LYS A 429 -23.13 -13.99 -0.71
C LYS A 429 -22.72 -13.39 0.64
N LEU A 430 -22.30 -12.13 0.69
CA LEU A 430 -21.95 -11.46 1.94
C LEU A 430 -23.17 -11.38 2.88
N PHE A 431 -24.35 -11.04 2.36
CA PHE A 431 -25.57 -11.04 3.15
C PHE A 431 -25.89 -12.41 3.71
N LYS A 432 -25.76 -13.49 2.92
CA LYS A 432 -25.92 -14.86 3.43
C LYS A 432 -24.91 -15.19 4.52
N ASP A 433 -23.65 -14.84 4.31
CA ASP A 433 -22.55 -15.15 5.24
C ASP A 433 -22.68 -14.40 6.59
N PHE A 434 -23.35 -13.23 6.63
CA PHE A 434 -23.54 -12.43 7.85
C PHE A 434 -24.95 -12.54 8.46
N CYS A 435 -25.99 -12.55 7.65
CA CYS A 435 -27.39 -12.42 8.10
C CYS A 435 -28.08 -13.77 8.28
N ASP A 436 -27.68 -14.79 7.51
CA ASP A 436 -28.37 -16.09 7.43
C ASP A 436 -27.62 -17.20 8.19
N VAL A 437 -26.60 -16.82 8.98
CA VAL A 437 -25.79 -17.74 9.79
C VAL A 437 -26.10 -17.53 11.27
N ASP A 438 -26.20 -18.64 12.01
CA ASP A 438 -26.35 -18.61 13.45
C ASP A 438 -25.14 -17.90 14.10
N ARG A 439 -25.38 -17.04 15.09
CA ARG A 439 -24.34 -16.18 15.69
C ARG A 439 -23.18 -17.00 16.26
N GLN A 440 -23.50 -18.15 16.86
CA GLN A 440 -22.53 -19.11 17.41
C GLN A 440 -21.71 -19.88 16.34
N LYS A 441 -21.97 -19.64 15.06
CA LYS A 441 -21.26 -20.26 13.93
C LYS A 441 -20.65 -19.23 12.98
N PHE A 442 -20.66 -17.95 13.38
CA PHE A 442 -20.14 -16.88 12.55
C PHE A 442 -18.63 -17.04 12.31
N ASP A 443 -18.20 -17.01 11.06
CA ASP A 443 -16.79 -17.13 10.69
C ASP A 443 -16.14 -15.73 10.69
N LEU A 444 -15.21 -15.47 11.61
CA LEU A 444 -14.53 -14.16 11.71
C LEU A 444 -13.77 -13.78 10.43
N SER A 445 -13.35 -14.75 9.60
CA SER A 445 -12.70 -14.44 8.31
C SER A 445 -13.62 -13.72 7.32
N LYS A 446 -14.93 -13.69 7.58
CA LYS A 446 -15.92 -12.94 6.80
C LYS A 446 -15.79 -11.43 6.98
N ILE A 447 -15.21 -10.97 8.09
CA ILE A 447 -14.90 -9.55 8.32
C ILE A 447 -13.94 -9.05 7.25
N SER A 448 -12.87 -9.79 7.00
CA SER A 448 -11.90 -9.48 5.94
C SER A 448 -12.53 -9.55 4.54
N GLU A 449 -13.39 -10.54 4.27
CA GLU A 449 -14.13 -10.63 2.99
C GLU A 449 -15.08 -9.42 2.78
N LEU A 450 -15.75 -8.95 3.83
CA LEU A 450 -16.63 -7.77 3.79
C LEU A 450 -15.83 -6.49 3.56
N TYR A 451 -14.78 -6.27 4.36
CA TYR A 451 -13.96 -5.07 4.25
C TYR A 451 -13.28 -4.95 2.89
N ASP A 452 -12.68 -6.04 2.38
CA ASP A 452 -12.12 -6.10 1.03
C ASP A 452 -13.15 -5.72 -0.04
N SER A 453 -14.37 -6.24 0.10
CA SER A 453 -15.44 -6.06 -0.88
C SER A 453 -15.96 -4.61 -0.89
N ILE A 454 -16.27 -4.05 0.28
CA ILE A 454 -16.77 -2.69 0.38
C ILE A 454 -15.69 -1.67 0.05
N LYS A 455 -14.42 -1.90 0.43
CA LYS A 455 -13.29 -1.04 0.06
C LYS A 455 -13.06 -1.04 -1.45
N TYR A 456 -13.12 -2.20 -2.08
CA TYR A 456 -13.03 -2.30 -3.54
C TYR A 456 -14.18 -1.53 -4.23
N ASP A 457 -15.42 -1.73 -3.80
CA ASP A 457 -16.55 -1.02 -4.40
C ASP A 457 -16.50 0.48 -4.13
N ALA A 458 -16.05 0.89 -2.94
CA ALA A 458 -15.85 2.30 -2.61
C ALA A 458 -14.77 2.95 -3.48
N LEU A 459 -13.74 2.21 -3.91
CA LEU A 459 -12.69 2.74 -4.77
C LEU A 459 -13.05 2.69 -6.26
N HIS A 460 -13.68 1.60 -6.71
CA HIS A 460 -13.83 1.31 -8.14
C HIS A 460 -15.25 1.38 -8.67
N ASN A 461 -16.24 1.22 -7.81
CA ASN A 461 -17.65 1.11 -8.18
C ASN A 461 -18.54 2.07 -7.36
N ARG A 462 -18.00 3.20 -6.91
CA ARG A 462 -18.64 4.07 -5.91
C ARG A 462 -20.02 4.55 -6.34
N GLN A 463 -20.11 5.02 -7.58
CA GLN A 463 -21.38 5.49 -8.15
C GLN A 463 -22.45 4.40 -8.05
N PHE A 464 -22.09 3.15 -8.39
CA PHE A 464 -22.99 2.02 -8.27
C PHE A 464 -23.31 1.69 -6.81
N LEU A 465 -22.28 1.62 -5.95
CA LEU A 465 -22.39 1.30 -4.53
C LEU A 465 -23.35 2.25 -3.80
N GLU A 466 -23.17 3.57 -3.98
CA GLU A 466 -24.00 4.58 -3.31
C GLU A 466 -25.42 4.56 -3.85
N THR A 467 -25.59 4.48 -5.18
CA THR A 467 -26.92 4.50 -5.81
C THR A 467 -27.74 3.27 -5.45
N ILE A 468 -27.16 2.07 -5.54
CA ILE A 468 -27.90 0.81 -5.32
C ILE A 468 -28.31 0.63 -3.86
N PHE A 469 -27.59 1.24 -2.92
CA PHE A 469 -27.89 1.21 -1.49
C PHE A 469 -28.62 2.47 -0.98
N THR A 470 -29.03 3.37 -1.88
CA THR A 470 -29.85 4.52 -1.50
C THR A 470 -31.27 4.09 -1.18
N ASP A 471 -31.75 4.45 0.02
CA ASP A 471 -33.13 4.22 0.44
C ASP A 471 -34.06 5.30 -0.17
N ARG A 472 -35.05 4.86 -0.94
CA ARG A 472 -36.03 5.74 -1.59
C ARG A 472 -37.18 6.16 -0.66
N SER A 473 -37.26 5.61 0.55
CA SER A 473 -38.31 5.94 1.53
C SER A 473 -38.10 7.29 2.24
N GLY A 474 -36.97 7.97 2.01
CA GLY A 474 -36.69 9.32 2.50
C GLY A 474 -35.80 9.39 3.76
N SER A 475 -35.25 8.27 4.21
CA SER A 475 -34.21 8.23 5.25
C SER A 475 -32.87 8.68 4.69
N ASP A 476 -32.37 9.85 5.10
CA ASP A 476 -31.06 10.39 4.70
C ASP A 476 -29.88 9.74 5.47
N ARG A 477 -30.10 8.55 6.05
CA ARG A 477 -29.09 7.85 6.85
C ARG A 477 -28.04 7.22 5.92
N PRO A 478 -26.75 7.56 6.02
CA PRO A 478 -25.70 7.03 5.16
C PRO A 478 -25.24 5.62 5.61
N MET A 479 -26.15 4.65 5.58
CA MET A 479 -25.93 3.29 6.10
C MET A 479 -24.70 2.60 5.52
N ILE A 480 -24.38 2.85 4.24
CA ILE A 480 -23.20 2.26 3.60
C ILE A 480 -21.89 2.83 4.17
N LYS A 481 -21.88 4.11 4.55
CA LYS A 481 -20.72 4.75 5.19
C LYS A 481 -20.54 4.24 6.61
N GLU A 482 -21.64 4.04 7.35
CA GLU A 482 -21.62 3.39 8.66
C GLU A 482 -21.10 1.96 8.56
N LEU A 483 -21.61 1.16 7.60
CA LEU A 483 -21.13 -0.21 7.35
C LEU A 483 -19.62 -0.22 7.08
N TYR A 484 -19.13 0.69 6.23
CA TYR A 484 -17.71 0.82 5.95
C TYR A 484 -16.89 1.08 7.23
N GLN A 485 -17.34 2.02 8.07
CA GLN A 485 -16.64 2.35 9.32
C GLN A 485 -16.60 1.17 10.29
N HIS A 486 -17.70 0.46 10.48
CA HIS A 486 -17.74 -0.71 11.36
C HIS A 486 -16.92 -1.87 10.78
N ALA A 487 -17.02 -2.14 9.48
CA ALA A 487 -16.22 -3.16 8.80
C ALA A 487 -14.72 -2.87 8.91
N LYS A 488 -14.32 -1.60 8.73
CA LYS A 488 -12.92 -1.17 8.91
C LYS A 488 -12.45 -1.36 10.35
N ASN A 489 -13.24 -0.91 11.33
CA ASN A 489 -12.90 -1.05 12.74
C ASN A 489 -12.67 -2.51 13.15
N LEU A 490 -13.55 -3.40 12.66
CA LEU A 490 -13.41 -4.84 12.88
C LEU A 490 -12.19 -5.41 12.14
N PHE A 491 -11.96 -5.01 10.89
CA PHE A 491 -10.82 -5.49 10.10
C PHE A 491 -9.47 -5.09 10.69
N ASP A 492 -9.28 -3.81 11.01
CA ASP A 492 -8.03 -3.28 11.59
C ASP A 492 -7.67 -4.01 12.88
N PHE A 493 -8.68 -4.50 13.60
CA PHE A 493 -8.51 -5.29 14.80
C PHE A 493 -8.29 -6.79 14.52
N VAL A 494 -9.11 -7.43 13.68
CA VAL A 494 -9.09 -8.89 13.48
C VAL A 494 -7.89 -9.33 12.63
N ALA A 495 -7.62 -8.63 11.52
CA ALA A 495 -6.63 -9.08 10.54
C ALA A 495 -5.21 -9.24 11.11
N PRO A 496 -4.66 -8.30 11.90
CA PRO A 496 -3.34 -8.47 12.51
C PRO A 496 -3.29 -9.61 13.55
N GLN A 497 -4.43 -9.94 14.16
CA GLN A 497 -4.52 -10.98 15.18
C GLN A 497 -4.64 -12.38 14.60
N GLU A 498 -5.01 -12.53 13.32
CA GLU A 498 -4.94 -13.82 12.61
C GLU A 498 -3.51 -14.40 12.59
N TYR A 499 -2.50 -13.55 12.79
CA TYR A 499 -1.08 -13.91 12.85
C TYR A 499 -0.53 -14.00 14.28
N GLY A 500 -1.41 -14.19 15.28
CA GLY A 500 -1.09 -14.35 16.70
C GLY A 500 -1.76 -13.27 17.55
N ILE A 501 -2.22 -13.59 18.76
CA ILE A 501 -2.88 -12.65 19.67
C ILE A 501 -1.85 -12.00 20.59
N ASN A 502 -1.05 -12.82 21.27
CA ASN A 502 0.03 -12.35 22.14
C ASN A 502 1.38 -12.33 21.42
N ASN A 503 2.38 -11.68 22.02
CA ASN A 503 3.71 -11.54 21.44
C ASN A 503 4.40 -12.89 21.14
N LYS A 504 4.17 -13.92 21.97
CA LYS A 504 4.78 -15.24 21.77
C LYS A 504 4.22 -15.91 20.51
N GLU A 505 2.90 -15.91 20.35
CA GLU A 505 2.22 -16.45 19.17
C GLU A 505 2.62 -15.68 17.91
N LYS A 506 2.64 -14.34 17.98
CA LYS A 506 3.02 -13.47 16.85
C LYS A 506 4.44 -13.75 16.36
N LEU A 507 5.38 -13.92 17.29
CA LEU A 507 6.76 -14.27 16.94
C LEU A 507 6.86 -15.68 16.36
N GLN A 508 6.19 -16.67 16.95
CA GLN A 508 6.23 -18.05 16.47
C GLN A 508 5.65 -18.18 15.06
N ILE A 509 4.46 -17.64 14.80
CA ILE A 509 3.83 -17.61 13.47
C ILE A 509 4.69 -16.81 12.49
N GLY A 510 5.26 -15.70 12.98
CA GLY A 510 6.23 -14.86 12.29
C GLY A 510 7.40 -15.65 11.71
N LEU A 511 8.10 -16.39 12.56
CA LEU A 511 9.25 -17.20 12.18
C LEU A 511 8.86 -18.37 11.27
N LEU A 512 7.78 -19.10 11.59
CA LEU A 512 7.31 -20.21 10.73
C LEU A 512 6.97 -19.78 9.29
N THR A 513 6.56 -18.53 9.10
CA THR A 513 6.19 -17.99 7.78
C THR A 513 7.33 -17.26 7.10
N SER A 514 8.09 -16.43 7.83
CA SER A 514 9.03 -15.46 7.26
C SER A 514 10.50 -15.77 7.52
N ASN A 515 10.86 -16.91 8.11
CA ASN A 515 12.25 -17.22 8.43
C ASN A 515 13.17 -17.22 7.18
N LEU A 516 12.76 -17.88 6.09
CA LEU A 516 13.55 -17.90 4.84
C LEU A 516 13.73 -16.50 4.24
N LEU A 517 12.70 -15.65 4.33
CA LEU A 517 12.77 -14.27 3.88
C LEU A 517 13.73 -13.45 4.76
N LEU A 518 13.66 -13.61 6.08
CA LEU A 518 14.55 -12.93 7.02
C LEU A 518 16.01 -13.34 6.83
N GLN A 519 16.28 -14.65 6.68
CA GLN A 519 17.60 -15.18 6.32
C GLN A 519 18.11 -14.57 5.00
N GLY A 520 17.23 -14.48 4.00
CA GLY A 520 17.51 -13.80 2.74
C GLY A 520 17.95 -12.35 2.96
N ILE A 521 17.18 -11.57 3.73
CA ILE A 521 17.48 -10.16 4.02
C ILE A 521 18.83 -10.03 4.74
N ILE A 522 19.09 -10.82 5.79
CA ILE A 522 20.36 -10.82 6.54
C ILE A 522 21.53 -11.09 5.58
N LYS A 523 21.43 -12.16 4.79
CA LYS A 523 22.47 -12.53 3.82
C LYS A 523 22.74 -11.40 2.82
N ASN A 524 21.70 -10.74 2.31
CA ASN A 524 21.86 -9.65 1.34
C ASN A 524 22.53 -8.42 1.97
N LEU A 525 22.25 -8.12 3.24
CA LEU A 525 22.92 -7.04 3.97
C LEU A 525 24.41 -7.36 4.22
N GLU A 526 24.75 -8.60 4.56
CA GLU A 526 26.13 -9.04 4.77
C GLU A 526 26.95 -9.08 3.48
N GLU A 527 26.37 -9.59 2.39
CA GLU A 527 26.97 -9.54 1.05
C GLU A 527 27.21 -8.09 0.63
N SER A 528 26.29 -7.17 0.93
CA SER A 528 26.44 -5.76 0.59
C SER A 528 27.50 -5.04 1.44
N LYS A 529 27.68 -5.45 2.70
CA LYS A 529 28.78 -4.98 3.57
C LYS A 529 30.15 -5.33 2.99
N SER A 530 30.28 -6.54 2.42
CA SER A 530 31.54 -7.03 1.84
C SER A 530 31.75 -6.61 0.38
N SER A 531 30.69 -6.23 -0.33
CA SER A 531 30.74 -5.80 -1.73
C SER A 531 31.42 -4.43 -1.91
N PRO A 532 32.28 -4.27 -2.95
CA PRO A 532 32.78 -2.96 -3.33
C PRO A 532 31.66 -2.06 -3.89
N THR A 533 30.67 -2.63 -4.56
CA THR A 533 29.60 -1.90 -5.24
C THR A 533 28.32 -1.85 -4.39
N PRO A 534 27.64 -0.68 -4.34
CA PRO A 534 26.30 -0.59 -3.77
C PRO A 534 25.27 -1.44 -4.53
N SER A 535 24.21 -1.84 -3.83
CA SER A 535 23.22 -2.80 -4.36
C SER A 535 21.78 -2.48 -3.91
N THR A 536 20.82 -3.02 -4.65
CA THR A 536 19.39 -2.95 -4.33
C THR A 536 18.77 -4.35 -4.42
N ARG A 537 17.96 -4.71 -3.42
CA ARG A 537 17.28 -6.02 -3.33
C ARG A 537 15.82 -5.82 -2.93
N LEU A 538 14.90 -6.15 -3.83
CA LEU A 538 13.47 -5.88 -3.62
C LEU A 538 12.69 -7.18 -3.60
N TYR A 539 11.82 -7.38 -2.61
CA TYR A 539 11.01 -8.59 -2.48
C TYR A 539 9.54 -8.21 -2.59
N PHE A 540 8.80 -8.80 -3.53
CA PHE A 540 7.38 -8.57 -3.72
C PHE A 540 6.58 -9.79 -3.26
N THR A 541 5.63 -9.57 -2.37
CA THR A 541 4.86 -10.63 -1.70
C THR A 541 3.43 -10.19 -1.37
N LYS A 542 2.75 -10.96 -0.52
CA LYS A 542 1.37 -10.79 -0.08
C LYS A 542 1.31 -10.22 1.33
N GLU A 543 0.11 -9.80 1.71
CA GLU A 543 -0.21 -9.29 3.05
C GLU A 543 0.30 -10.15 4.21
N SER A 544 0.09 -11.46 4.13
CA SER A 544 0.50 -12.40 5.17
C SER A 544 1.98 -12.31 5.50
N HIS A 545 2.84 -12.31 4.48
CA HIS A 545 4.29 -12.23 4.66
C HIS A 545 4.75 -10.89 5.24
N VAL A 546 4.06 -9.80 4.89
CA VAL A 546 4.40 -8.47 5.42
C VAL A 546 4.00 -8.38 6.89
N HIS A 547 2.81 -8.87 7.28
CA HIS A 547 2.42 -8.96 8.69
C HIS A 547 3.39 -9.82 9.51
N THR A 548 3.69 -11.03 9.03
CA THR A 548 4.55 -11.97 9.77
C THR A 548 5.98 -11.46 9.89
N LEU A 549 6.54 -10.85 8.83
CA LEU A 549 7.87 -10.24 8.89
C LEU A 549 7.89 -9.04 9.85
N LEU A 550 6.87 -8.18 9.80
CA LEU A 550 6.80 -7.00 10.68
C LEU A 550 6.69 -7.41 12.16
N ASN A 551 5.92 -8.46 12.46
CA ASN A 551 5.88 -9.07 13.80
C ASN A 551 7.27 -9.48 14.25
N VAL A 552 8.06 -10.15 13.39
CA VAL A 552 9.44 -10.54 13.71
C VAL A 552 10.33 -9.32 13.92
N VAL A 553 10.17 -8.25 13.13
CA VAL A 553 10.93 -6.99 13.32
C VAL A 553 10.70 -6.41 14.71
N PHE A 554 9.44 -6.22 15.12
CA PHE A 554 9.11 -5.67 16.45
C PHE A 554 9.52 -6.60 17.60
N LEU A 555 9.37 -7.91 17.42
CA LEU A 555 9.57 -8.91 18.48
C LEU A 555 10.99 -9.51 18.49
N SER A 556 11.87 -9.05 17.60
CA SER A 556 13.30 -9.42 17.59
C SER A 556 14.08 -8.85 18.78
N GLY A 557 13.55 -7.80 19.41
CA GLY A 557 14.25 -7.00 20.43
C GLY A 557 14.95 -5.77 19.87
N LEU A 558 14.87 -5.53 18.56
CA LEU A 558 15.40 -4.34 17.91
C LEU A 558 14.75 -3.07 18.50
N PRO A 559 15.53 -2.04 18.90
CA PRO A 559 14.98 -0.79 19.41
C PRO A 559 14.18 -0.04 18.33
N THR A 560 12.88 0.14 18.57
CA THR A 560 11.97 0.86 17.66
C THR A 560 11.46 2.16 18.27
N ARG A 561 11.18 3.15 17.41
CA ARG A 561 10.66 4.48 17.77
C ARG A 561 9.14 4.54 17.86
N ILE A 562 8.47 3.56 17.27
CA ILE A 562 7.03 3.48 17.12
C ILE A 562 6.58 2.17 17.73
N SER A 563 5.50 2.18 18.51
CA SER A 563 4.93 0.95 19.05
C SER A 563 4.30 0.14 17.93
N MET A 564 4.34 -1.19 18.06
CA MET A 564 3.62 -2.09 17.15
C MET A 564 2.11 -1.78 17.10
N HIS A 565 1.54 -1.27 18.20
CA HIS A 565 0.13 -0.89 18.30
C HIS A 565 -0.23 0.41 17.55
N ASP A 566 0.76 1.25 17.26
CA ASP A 566 0.56 2.53 16.56
C ASP A 566 0.67 2.36 15.03
N ILE A 567 0.95 1.15 14.55
CA ILE A 567 1.05 0.85 13.12
C ILE A 567 -0.36 0.83 12.51
N PRO A 568 -0.62 1.64 11.47
CA PRO A 568 -1.90 1.63 10.78
C PRO A 568 -2.06 0.37 9.92
N GLU A 569 -3.24 0.22 9.31
CA GLU A 569 -3.55 -0.85 8.36
C GLU A 569 -2.43 -1.05 7.32
N LEU A 570 -2.00 -2.30 7.13
CA LEU A 570 -0.99 -2.66 6.14
C LEU A 570 -1.62 -2.75 4.75
N ASP A 571 -1.80 -1.63 4.06
CA ASP A 571 -2.49 -1.57 2.76
C ASP A 571 -1.63 -2.06 1.57
N TYR A 572 -2.19 -2.08 0.37
CA TYR A 572 -1.45 -2.37 -0.86
C TYR A 572 -0.16 -1.57 -0.96
N LEU A 573 0.92 -2.17 -1.47
CA LEU A 573 2.26 -1.56 -1.51
C LEU A 573 2.85 -1.15 -0.15
N THR A 574 2.39 -1.73 0.97
CA THR A 574 3.11 -1.64 2.26
C THR A 574 4.57 -2.02 2.08
N GLN A 575 5.47 -1.30 2.76
CA GLN A 575 6.93 -1.44 2.63
C GLN A 575 7.57 -1.70 4.00
N ILE A 576 8.48 -2.66 4.07
CA ILE A 576 9.44 -2.80 5.17
C ILE A 576 10.83 -2.70 4.55
N THR A 577 11.56 -1.64 4.90
CA THR A 577 12.81 -1.27 4.24
C THR A 577 13.97 -1.34 5.23
N PHE A 578 15.08 -1.92 4.79
CA PHE A 578 16.35 -2.06 5.50
C PHE A 578 17.41 -1.30 4.70
N GLU A 579 17.79 -0.14 5.22
CA GLU A 579 18.72 0.79 4.56
C GLU A 579 20.08 0.67 5.22
N LEU A 580 21.05 0.12 4.49
CA LEU A 580 22.43 0.00 4.94
C LEU A 580 23.22 1.22 4.46
N TYR A 581 23.80 1.96 5.40
CA TYR A 581 24.68 3.09 5.16
C TYR A 581 26.13 2.73 5.47
N GLU A 582 27.04 3.31 4.70
CA GLU A 582 28.49 3.20 4.85
C GLU A 582 29.09 4.60 5.01
N ARG A 583 30.10 4.74 5.86
CA ARG A 583 30.99 5.91 5.89
C ARG A 583 32.44 5.51 6.10
N HIS A 584 33.35 6.34 5.60
CA HIS A 584 34.77 6.20 5.90
C HIS A 584 35.14 7.05 7.12
N ARG A 585 35.93 6.49 8.04
CA ARG A 585 36.56 7.26 9.12
C ARG A 585 38.01 7.57 8.76
N GLY A 586 38.26 8.77 8.23
CA GLY A 586 39.57 9.41 8.24
C GLY A 586 40.78 8.52 7.88
N THR A 587 41.94 8.81 8.46
CA THR A 587 43.26 8.28 8.05
C THR A 587 43.51 6.79 8.27
N THR A 588 42.63 6.05 8.98
CA THR A 588 42.82 4.60 9.23
C THR A 588 42.19 3.72 8.16
N GLY A 589 41.28 4.26 7.33
CA GLY A 589 40.60 3.51 6.27
C GLY A 589 39.48 2.58 6.74
N ASP A 590 39.16 2.59 8.04
CA ASP A 590 38.09 1.75 8.60
C ASP A 590 36.70 2.23 8.13
N LYS A 591 35.91 1.27 7.66
CA LYS A 591 34.54 1.48 7.20
C LYS A 591 33.56 1.22 8.34
N GLU A 592 32.67 2.17 8.57
CA GLU A 592 31.57 2.00 9.51
C GLU A 592 30.26 1.76 8.77
N TYR A 593 29.44 0.89 9.33
CA TYR A 593 28.17 0.47 8.74
C TYR A 593 27.02 0.71 9.71
N SER A 594 25.96 1.34 9.21
CA SER A 594 24.75 1.60 9.98
C SER A 594 23.53 1.09 9.25
N LEU A 595 22.64 0.40 9.97
CA LEU A 595 21.35 -0.04 9.48
C LEU A 595 20.24 0.89 10.01
N ARG A 596 19.32 1.27 9.14
CA ARG A 596 18.04 1.90 9.50
C ARG A 596 16.89 1.07 8.94
N VAL A 597 15.90 0.77 9.78
CA VAL A 597 14.67 0.11 9.34
C VAL A 597 13.56 1.14 9.22
N ALA A 598 12.86 1.15 8.10
CA ALA A 598 11.75 2.04 7.82
C ALA A 598 10.51 1.25 7.36
N PHE A 599 9.35 1.88 7.50
CA PHE A 599 8.05 1.29 7.20
C PHE A 599 7.15 2.29 6.48
N SER A 600 6.41 1.84 5.47
CA SER A 600 5.28 2.58 4.90
C SER A 600 4.05 1.69 4.95
N PRO A 601 2.88 2.20 5.36
CA PRO A 601 1.64 1.44 5.34
C PRO A 601 1.06 1.26 3.93
N GLY A 602 1.77 1.71 2.89
CA GLY A 602 1.32 1.56 1.52
C GLY A 602 0.27 2.60 1.13
N VAL A 603 -0.68 2.19 0.31
CA VAL A 603 -1.73 3.02 -0.31
C VAL A 603 -2.87 3.32 0.68
N HIS A 604 -2.51 3.80 1.88
CA HIS A 604 -3.42 3.98 3.00
C HIS A 604 -4.18 5.31 2.96
N ASN A 605 -5.49 5.28 3.18
CA ASN A 605 -6.29 6.46 3.49
C ASN A 605 -7.45 6.12 4.44
N SER A 606 -7.57 6.85 5.55
CA SER A 606 -8.58 6.58 6.57
C SER A 606 -10.01 6.92 6.15
N ASN A 607 -10.21 7.80 5.17
CA ASN A 607 -11.51 8.36 4.80
C ASN A 607 -11.89 8.09 3.33
N ILE A 608 -11.71 6.84 2.86
CA ILE A 608 -11.94 6.47 1.44
C ILE A 608 -13.32 6.93 0.92
N MET A 609 -14.37 6.80 1.73
CA MET A 609 -15.74 7.18 1.35
C MET A 609 -15.93 8.69 1.12
N ASP A 610 -15.05 9.54 1.67
CA ASP A 610 -15.17 11.01 1.57
C ASP A 610 -14.21 11.61 0.52
N LEU A 611 -13.43 10.80 -0.19
CA LEU A 611 -12.48 11.26 -1.20
C LEU A 611 -13.18 11.55 -2.53
N HIS A 612 -12.69 12.49 -3.32
CA HIS A 612 -13.00 12.52 -4.76
C HIS A 612 -11.89 11.81 -5.53
N LEU A 613 -12.24 10.70 -6.19
CA LEU A 613 -11.31 9.90 -7.00
C LEU A 613 -11.45 10.26 -8.48
N ASP A 614 -10.32 10.36 -9.18
CA ASP A 614 -10.32 10.43 -10.65
C ASP A 614 -10.47 9.04 -11.27
N ALA A 615 -10.52 8.98 -12.61
CA ALA A 615 -10.66 7.74 -13.37
C ALA A 615 -9.50 6.73 -13.19
N ARG A 616 -8.42 7.05 -12.46
CA ARG A 616 -7.37 6.10 -12.07
C ARG A 616 -7.82 5.21 -10.91
N HIS A 617 -8.77 5.66 -10.09
CA HIS A 617 -9.21 4.99 -8.86
C HIS A 617 -8.03 4.63 -7.94
N CYS A 618 -7.01 5.50 -7.92
CA CYS A 618 -5.71 5.25 -7.29
C CYS A 618 -5.50 6.21 -6.12
N LEU A 619 -5.17 5.67 -4.94
CA LEU A 619 -4.66 6.48 -3.83
C LEU A 619 -3.13 6.54 -3.92
N ASN A 620 -2.55 7.55 -3.26
CA ASN A 620 -1.11 7.70 -3.19
C ASN A 620 -0.50 6.77 -2.14
N VAL A 621 0.73 6.30 -2.40
CA VAL A 621 1.49 5.53 -1.41
C VAL A 621 1.98 6.48 -0.31
N ALA A 622 1.72 6.14 0.94
CA ALA A 622 2.18 6.90 2.10
C ALA A 622 3.73 6.90 2.17
N PRO A 623 4.34 8.01 2.60
CA PRO A 623 5.79 8.09 2.75
C PRO A 623 6.30 7.09 3.80
N ARG A 624 7.56 6.66 3.66
CA ARG A 624 8.22 5.81 4.66
C ARG A 624 8.48 6.60 5.95
N MET A 625 8.17 5.98 7.08
CA MET A 625 8.47 6.42 8.43
C MET A 625 9.60 5.55 9.00
N ASN A 626 10.54 6.15 9.72
CA ASN A 626 11.64 5.39 10.32
C ASN A 626 11.12 4.60 11.54
N LEU A 627 11.22 3.26 11.49
CA LEU A 627 10.92 2.40 12.63
C LEU A 627 12.05 2.44 13.66
N THR A 628 13.30 2.58 13.21
CA THR A 628 14.48 2.64 14.08
C THR A 628 15.26 3.91 13.84
N ASP A 629 16.10 4.29 14.79
CA ASP A 629 17.23 5.16 14.51
C ASP A 629 18.32 4.41 13.72
N HIS A 630 19.40 5.11 13.39
CA HIS A 630 20.59 4.52 12.80
C HIS A 630 21.32 3.66 13.86
N LEU A 631 21.34 2.36 13.65
CA LEU A 631 22.00 1.39 14.54
C LEU A 631 23.28 0.85 13.89
N PRO A 632 24.33 0.49 14.65
CA PRO A 632 25.46 -0.27 14.10
C PRO A 632 24.97 -1.56 13.44
N LEU A 633 25.47 -1.87 12.23
CA LEU A 633 24.98 -3.02 11.47
C LEU A 633 25.08 -4.34 12.24
N ASP A 634 26.23 -4.61 12.87
CA ASP A 634 26.46 -5.89 13.55
C ASP A 634 25.57 -6.04 14.79
N GLU A 635 25.27 -4.94 15.49
CA GLU A 635 24.30 -4.91 16.58
C GLU A 635 22.89 -5.21 16.05
N ALA A 636 22.45 -4.51 15.01
CA ALA A 636 21.12 -4.70 14.43
C ALA A 636 20.91 -6.13 13.91
N LEU A 637 21.92 -6.72 13.25
CA LEU A 637 21.86 -8.09 12.75
C LEU A 637 21.84 -9.12 13.89
N SER A 638 22.47 -8.84 15.04
CA SER A 638 22.50 -9.76 16.18
C SER A 638 21.09 -10.05 16.73
N TYR A 639 20.20 -9.05 16.75
CA TYR A 639 18.80 -9.23 17.15
C TYR A 639 18.08 -10.23 16.25
N TYR A 640 18.26 -10.12 14.93
CA TYR A 640 17.61 -11.04 13.98
C TYR A 640 18.22 -12.43 14.00
N LYS A 641 19.56 -12.54 13.99
CA LYS A 641 20.26 -13.84 14.03
C LYS A 641 19.90 -14.64 15.27
N SER A 642 19.75 -13.98 16.42
CA SER A 642 19.32 -14.63 17.66
C SER A 642 17.95 -15.33 17.56
N LYS A 643 17.09 -14.91 16.61
CA LYS A 643 15.78 -15.51 16.36
C LYS A 643 15.80 -16.58 15.28
N VAL A 644 16.67 -16.40 14.28
CA VAL A 644 16.81 -17.33 13.15
C VAL A 644 17.57 -18.60 13.57
N ASP A 645 18.56 -18.47 14.43
CA ASP A 645 19.43 -19.57 14.87
C ASP A 645 18.82 -20.36 16.05
N ASP A 646 17.59 -20.05 16.47
CA ASP A 646 16.89 -20.77 17.54
C ASP A 646 16.46 -22.17 17.05
N PRO A 647 16.83 -23.27 17.74
CA PRO A 647 16.38 -24.62 17.39
C PRO A 647 14.86 -24.78 17.28
N GLN A 648 14.06 -23.93 17.96
CA GLN A 648 12.59 -23.94 17.84
C GLN A 648 12.10 -23.39 16.48
N SER A 649 12.91 -22.62 15.75
CA SER A 649 12.62 -22.21 14.37
C SER A 649 13.01 -23.25 13.31
N ALA A 650 13.80 -24.28 13.67
CA ALA A 650 14.35 -25.27 12.73
C ALA A 650 13.41 -26.44 12.38
N GLY A 651 12.17 -26.46 12.89
CA GLY A 651 11.17 -27.51 12.63
C GLY A 651 10.69 -27.63 11.17
N ALA A 652 11.32 -26.94 10.22
CA ALA A 652 10.98 -26.95 8.79
C ALA A 652 12.05 -27.61 7.89
N GLU A 653 13.22 -28.02 8.40
CA GLU A 653 14.35 -28.49 7.56
C GLU A 653 14.45 -30.00 7.34
N GLU A 654 13.65 -30.85 8.00
CA GLU A 654 13.65 -32.28 7.70
C GLU A 654 12.72 -32.57 6.50
N ASN A 655 13.23 -32.38 5.27
CA ASN A 655 12.98 -33.22 4.08
C ASN A 655 13.29 -32.49 2.75
N VAL A 656 14.49 -31.97 2.53
CA VAL A 656 14.96 -31.74 1.14
C VAL A 656 16.45 -32.07 1.04
N SER A 657 16.77 -33.19 0.37
CA SER A 657 18.15 -33.54 0.06
C SER A 657 18.71 -32.57 -0.99
N VAL A 658 19.66 -31.72 -0.61
CA VAL A 658 20.38 -30.86 -1.55
C VAL A 658 21.47 -31.67 -2.23
N LYS A 659 21.22 -32.10 -3.48
CA LYS A 659 22.31 -32.50 -4.38
C LYS A 659 22.90 -31.25 -5.05
N GLY A 660 24.22 -31.18 -5.02
CA GLY A 660 25.01 -29.97 -5.21
C GLY A 660 24.90 -29.30 -6.58
N LEU A 661 25.08 -27.98 -6.54
CA LEU A 661 25.35 -27.13 -7.69
C LEU A 661 26.53 -26.23 -7.33
N SER A 662 27.69 -26.52 -7.91
CA SER A 662 28.85 -25.63 -7.95
C SER A 662 28.55 -24.47 -8.91
N PRO A 663 28.95 -23.23 -8.61
CA PRO A 663 28.76 -22.11 -9.51
C PRO A 663 29.70 -22.23 -10.74
N PRO A 664 29.25 -21.90 -11.96
CA PRO A 664 30.15 -21.78 -13.09
C PRO A 664 30.95 -20.48 -12.98
N ILE A 665 32.26 -20.59 -13.10
CA ILE A 665 33.19 -19.48 -13.27
C ILE A 665 33.07 -19.02 -14.73
N LEU A 666 32.59 -17.80 -14.96
CA LEU A 666 32.59 -17.14 -16.27
C LEU A 666 33.63 -16.02 -16.27
N ASP A 667 34.64 -16.20 -17.12
CA ASP A 667 35.75 -15.28 -17.40
C ASP A 667 35.24 -14.12 -18.29
N ILE A 668 35.24 -12.90 -17.75
CA ILE A 668 34.72 -11.68 -18.42
C ILE A 668 35.88 -10.85 -18.96
N SER A 669 36.71 -11.45 -19.80
CA SER A 669 37.85 -10.79 -20.44
C SER A 669 37.55 -10.21 -21.83
N HIS A 670 36.29 -9.96 -22.22
CA HIS A 670 35.99 -9.24 -23.47
C HIS A 670 34.61 -8.57 -23.49
N MET A 671 34.45 -7.41 -22.85
CA MET A 671 33.49 -6.38 -23.33
C MET A 671 33.97 -4.99 -22.93
N SER A 672 34.78 -4.39 -23.81
CA SER A 672 35.04 -2.96 -23.82
C SER A 672 34.65 -2.41 -25.20
N LYS A 673 34.12 -1.17 -25.20
CA LYS A 673 33.84 -0.27 -26.33
C LYS A 673 32.45 -0.43 -26.99
N SER A 674 31.54 0.52 -26.75
CA SER A 674 31.43 1.75 -27.56
C SER A 674 30.36 2.72 -27.01
N PHE A 675 30.81 3.95 -26.73
CA PHE A 675 30.11 5.23 -26.57
C PHE A 675 28.81 5.34 -25.76
#